data_AF-A0A7C6AJU9-F1
#
_entry.id   AF-A0A7C6AJU9-F1
#
_cell.length_a   1.000
_cell.length_b   1.000
_cell.length_c   1.000
_cell.angle_alpha   90.00
_cell.angle_beta   90.00
_cell.angle_gamma   90.00
#
_symmetry.space_group_name_H-M   'P 1'
#
loop_
_entity.id
_entity.type
_entity.pdbx_description
1 polymer ?
#
loop_
_entity_poly.entity_id
_entity_poly.type
_entity_poly.pdbx_seq_one_letter_code
_entity_poly.pdbx_strand_id
1 'polypeptide(L)'
;MVSEKANQIGTSPTLKISAKAKAMKAAGIDVIDFSVGEPDFPTPENVKAAGIRAIQENFTKYTENEGIPALKKAIIKRMEDDYGLHYEPNEVIVSTGAKASIFHLIMALINEGEEVIIPAPYWVTYPQAVLLAKGKPVIVPTKEENGFVLTPEELKAVITPSTKALVLNNPCNPTGAAYNRQQLEALAEVIRNEDLYVIADEIYGKLIYEDFEFVSFASLGDEIKKKTIIVNGVSKSYSMTGWRIGYTLGPAEIISAMAKIQSHTTSNPASISQMASLEALRGPQYEVQRMVAEFQRRRNYCLMRLKAIPHVSCFKPQGAFYLFPNFSYYYDKEAKGMQIRNSYGLAYYLLKEARVAVVPGDSFGADNYIRISYSTSMDNLEKGMDRIIAAMAELKPARKARRVLLGNFQTRVKKAPPLEAEIDARRLEALQTEVESFLSQERVFEWNANINGVIIQLRTNVPHLNEFWVENWFPAQLEVEIKPHAVIYAADGIAGREPRAFYNSEARTAFLINTDLYGPLRSLALGMVIDITGRQLTTNALRGMSLEIKGNGLILVGPPGTRKTELCFELATDPRFRLQANDLVFIRWQGKNLVAECVERKLYMATPNVELYPSLAPLFDLSKCENVVIKKEDCQDSECQRAEDCRLDRGAAFCYRASGSGQAMLDPNWLYSQGAYPRRTNLRWIFILRSDAVSPGVVELTKEEALRVLETGETPGAQRTISPAKHQPFFNPHLLGTSPEKLEMQRAFFQRLLDSVTVYLFNSGVAGVDKVKQLVAGE
;
A
#
# COMPACT_ATOMS: atom_id res chain seq x y z
N MET A 1 0.03 5.71 -23.84
CA MET A 1 -0.44 4.84 -22.74
C MET A 1 0.43 3.58 -22.73
N VAL A 2 0.78 3.08 -21.55
CA VAL A 2 1.44 1.77 -21.38
C VAL A 2 0.39 0.70 -21.06
N SER A 3 0.74 -0.59 -21.13
CA SER A 3 -0.20 -1.70 -20.90
C SER A 3 -0.75 -1.75 -19.47
N GLU A 4 -1.93 -2.33 -19.28
CA GLU A 4 -2.54 -2.54 -17.95
C GLU A 4 -1.61 -3.32 -17.00
N LYS A 5 -0.96 -4.36 -17.51
CA LYS A 5 0.03 -5.16 -16.75
C LYS A 5 1.18 -4.30 -16.21
N ALA A 6 1.69 -3.36 -17.01
CA ALA A 6 2.75 -2.46 -16.59
C ALA A 6 2.29 -1.45 -15.52
N ASN A 7 1.02 -1.02 -15.56
CA ASN A 7 0.44 -0.14 -14.54
C ASN A 7 0.13 -0.85 -13.21
N GLN A 8 -0.09 -2.17 -13.24
CA GLN A 8 -0.39 -2.96 -12.04
C GLN A 8 0.84 -3.34 -11.21
N ILE A 9 2.04 -3.22 -11.77
CA ILE A 9 3.29 -3.50 -11.06
C ILE A 9 3.93 -2.21 -10.52
N GLY A 10 4.27 -2.22 -9.23
CA GLY A 10 5.01 -1.13 -8.61
C GLY A 10 6.51 -1.20 -8.93
N THR A 11 7.19 -0.05 -8.96
CA THR A 11 8.66 -0.02 -8.95
C THR A 11 9.17 -0.64 -7.64
N SER A 12 10.13 -1.55 -7.73
CA SER A 12 10.65 -2.28 -6.56
C SER A 12 11.13 -1.32 -5.47
N PRO A 13 10.59 -1.38 -4.24
CA PRO A 13 11.01 -0.51 -3.14
C PRO A 13 12.50 -0.62 -2.80
N THR A 14 13.08 -1.81 -2.94
CA THR A 14 14.53 -2.03 -2.77
C THR A 14 15.36 -1.21 -3.76
N LEU A 15 14.89 -1.06 -5.01
CA LEU A 15 15.58 -0.25 -6.02
C LEU A 15 15.50 1.24 -5.69
N LYS A 16 14.37 1.74 -5.14
CA LYS A 16 14.24 3.14 -4.75
C LYS A 16 15.22 3.55 -3.65
N ILE A 17 15.36 2.73 -2.61
CA ILE A 17 16.29 2.99 -1.50
C ILE A 17 17.74 2.89 -1.99
N SER A 18 18.05 1.87 -2.78
CA SER A 18 19.39 1.71 -3.37
C SER A 18 19.76 2.90 -4.29
N ALA A 19 18.82 3.38 -5.11
CA ALA A 19 19.03 4.56 -5.96
C ALA A 19 19.32 5.82 -5.13
N LYS A 20 18.57 6.04 -4.04
CA LYS A 20 18.80 7.18 -3.14
C LYS A 20 20.14 7.07 -2.40
N ALA A 21 20.49 5.89 -1.90
CA ALA A 21 21.80 5.65 -1.27
C ALA A 21 22.95 5.88 -2.26
N LYS A 22 22.80 5.44 -3.52
CA LYS A 22 23.78 5.67 -4.59
C LYS A 22 23.90 7.15 -4.94
N ALA A 23 22.79 7.89 -5.02
CA ALA A 23 22.80 9.33 -5.25
C ALA A 23 23.50 10.09 -4.11
N MET A 24 23.26 9.71 -2.86
CA MET A 24 23.94 10.28 -1.70
C MET A 24 25.46 9.99 -1.73
N LYS A 25 25.87 8.76 -2.06
CA LYS A 25 27.29 8.42 -2.27
C LYS A 25 27.93 9.24 -3.39
N ALA A 26 27.24 9.41 -4.51
CA ALA A 26 27.70 10.22 -5.63
C ALA A 26 27.85 11.71 -5.25
N ALA A 27 27.05 12.19 -4.29
CA ALA A 27 27.18 13.52 -3.69
C ALA A 27 28.27 13.60 -2.61
N GLY A 28 29.13 12.58 -2.46
CA GLY A 28 30.22 12.55 -1.48
C GLY A 28 29.78 12.24 -0.04
N ILE A 29 28.54 11.80 0.18
CA ILE A 29 28.05 11.43 1.51
C ILE A 29 28.43 9.98 1.80
N ASP A 30 29.10 9.76 2.93
CA ASP A 30 29.46 8.41 3.40
C ASP A 30 28.22 7.65 3.90
N VAL A 31 27.64 6.83 3.03
CA VAL A 31 26.45 6.00 3.28
C VAL A 31 26.83 4.53 3.35
N ILE A 32 26.40 3.87 4.42
CA ILE A 32 26.51 2.41 4.58
C ILE A 32 25.26 1.76 4.00
N ASP A 33 25.43 0.77 3.13
CA ASP A 33 24.34 0.15 2.40
C ASP A 33 24.12 -1.30 2.84
N PHE A 34 23.08 -1.53 3.65
CA PHE A 34 22.60 -2.85 4.06
C PHE A 34 21.36 -3.29 3.25
N SER A 35 21.03 -2.57 2.18
CA SER A 35 19.86 -2.87 1.35
C SER A 35 20.16 -3.91 0.26
N VAL A 36 21.42 -4.04 -0.17
CA VAL A 36 21.80 -4.88 -1.31
C VAL A 36 21.96 -6.34 -0.88
N GLY A 37 21.34 -7.24 -1.64
CA GLY A 37 21.38 -8.69 -1.40
C GLY A 37 22.45 -9.42 -2.22
N GLU A 38 23.68 -8.93 -2.21
CA GLU A 38 24.82 -9.44 -3.00
C GLU A 38 26.01 -9.75 -2.09
N PRO A 39 26.63 -10.94 -2.19
CA PRO A 39 27.90 -11.21 -1.52
C PRO A 39 28.99 -10.20 -1.95
N ASP A 40 29.74 -9.67 -0.99
CA ASP A 40 30.87 -8.76 -1.20
C ASP A 40 32.16 -9.46 -1.61
N PHE A 41 32.18 -10.80 -1.58
CA PHE A 41 33.32 -11.59 -2.05
C PHE A 41 33.49 -11.44 -3.57
N PRO A 42 34.73 -11.44 -4.09
CA PRO A 42 34.92 -11.62 -5.52
C PRO A 42 34.43 -13.02 -5.94
N THR A 43 34.02 -13.15 -7.21
CA THR A 43 33.82 -14.48 -7.82
C THR A 43 35.10 -15.34 -7.64
N PRO A 44 35.00 -16.65 -7.33
CA PRO A 44 36.15 -17.52 -7.18
C PRO A 44 37.10 -17.49 -8.38
N GLU A 45 38.41 -17.62 -8.13
CA GLU A 45 39.42 -17.38 -9.16
C GLU A 45 39.39 -18.43 -10.28
N ASN A 46 39.14 -19.70 -9.95
CA ASN A 46 38.94 -20.76 -10.95
C ASN A 46 37.75 -20.45 -11.87
N VAL A 47 36.67 -19.90 -11.31
CA VAL A 47 35.45 -19.51 -12.04
C VAL A 47 35.73 -18.32 -12.97
N LYS A 48 36.46 -17.29 -12.49
CA LYS A 48 36.91 -16.18 -13.35
C LYS A 48 37.77 -16.69 -14.51
N ALA A 49 38.74 -17.55 -14.20
CA ALA A 49 39.64 -18.13 -15.20
C ALA A 49 38.86 -18.92 -16.26
N ALA A 50 37.83 -19.68 -15.87
CA ALA A 50 36.96 -20.37 -16.82
C ALA A 50 36.18 -19.40 -17.73
N GLY A 51 35.66 -18.30 -17.19
CA GLY A 51 35.03 -17.25 -18.00
C GLY A 51 36.02 -16.58 -18.97
N ILE A 52 37.23 -16.28 -18.51
CA ILE A 52 38.29 -15.69 -19.34
C ILE A 52 38.70 -16.66 -20.46
N ARG A 53 38.90 -17.95 -20.14
CA ARG A 53 39.20 -18.97 -21.15
C ARG A 53 38.10 -19.08 -22.20
N ALA A 54 36.83 -19.07 -21.79
CA ALA A 54 35.70 -19.09 -22.73
C ALA A 54 35.72 -17.90 -23.70
N ILE A 55 36.15 -16.71 -23.24
CA ILE A 55 36.35 -15.55 -24.11
C ILE A 55 37.52 -15.79 -25.07
N GLN A 56 38.67 -16.24 -24.56
CA GLN A 56 39.88 -16.49 -25.36
C GLN A 56 39.67 -17.57 -26.43
N GLU A 57 38.89 -18.59 -26.12
CA GLU A 57 38.53 -19.71 -27.00
C GLU A 57 37.37 -19.36 -27.95
N ASN A 58 36.91 -18.11 -27.97
CA ASN A 58 35.79 -17.63 -28.79
C ASN A 58 34.47 -18.39 -28.58
N PHE A 59 34.18 -18.82 -27.35
CA PHE A 59 32.89 -19.40 -26.96
C PHE A 59 31.80 -18.31 -26.82
N THR A 60 31.55 -17.61 -27.93
CA THR A 60 30.77 -16.36 -28.01
C THR A 60 29.53 -16.47 -28.90
N LYS A 61 29.22 -17.67 -29.39
CA LYS A 61 28.06 -17.94 -30.25
C LYS A 61 26.84 -18.33 -29.43
N TYR A 62 25.68 -18.38 -30.10
CA TYR A 62 24.48 -18.96 -29.51
C TYR A 62 24.75 -20.37 -29.01
N THR A 63 24.13 -20.68 -27.86
CA THR A 63 24.14 -22.03 -27.27
C THR A 63 22.73 -22.58 -27.30
N GLU A 64 22.55 -23.82 -26.88
CA GLU A 64 21.21 -24.40 -26.71
C GLU A 64 20.36 -23.50 -25.80
N ASN A 65 19.09 -23.28 -26.18
CA ASN A 65 18.17 -22.40 -25.47
C ASN A 65 18.05 -22.76 -23.99
N GLU A 66 18.10 -24.05 -23.68
CA GLU A 66 17.98 -24.58 -22.31
C GLU A 66 19.31 -24.61 -21.55
N GLY A 67 20.40 -24.19 -22.17
CA GLY A 67 21.76 -24.21 -21.64
C GLY A 67 22.60 -25.38 -22.17
N ILE A 68 23.93 -25.20 -22.13
CA ILE A 68 24.88 -26.17 -22.69
C ILE A 68 24.78 -27.54 -22.00
N PRO A 69 24.90 -28.67 -22.73
CA PRO A 69 24.76 -30.01 -22.17
C PRO A 69 25.69 -30.29 -20.99
N ALA A 70 26.92 -29.79 -21.04
CA ALA A 70 27.90 -29.95 -19.96
C ALA A 70 27.45 -29.28 -18.65
N LEU A 71 26.81 -28.11 -18.74
CA LEU A 71 26.29 -27.38 -17.58
C LEU A 71 25.07 -28.08 -17.00
N LYS A 72 24.14 -28.56 -17.84
CA LYS A 72 22.99 -29.35 -17.41
C LYS A 72 23.44 -30.61 -16.64
N LYS A 73 24.43 -31.33 -17.17
CA LYS A 73 25.05 -32.49 -16.47
C LYS A 73 25.68 -32.11 -15.13
N ALA A 74 26.39 -30.98 -15.06
CA ALA A 74 26.98 -30.50 -13.81
C ALA A 74 25.92 -30.12 -12.76
N ILE A 75 24.82 -29.50 -13.18
CA ILE A 75 23.66 -29.21 -12.32
C ILE A 75 23.08 -30.51 -11.76
N ILE A 76 22.76 -31.47 -12.62
CA ILE A 76 22.23 -32.78 -12.21
C ILE A 76 23.15 -33.45 -11.19
N LYS A 77 24.46 -33.51 -11.49
CA LYS A 77 25.44 -34.12 -10.59
C LYS A 77 25.50 -33.41 -9.23
N ARG A 78 25.36 -32.09 -9.21
CA ARG A 78 25.30 -31.34 -7.94
C ARG A 78 24.04 -31.62 -7.14
N MET A 79 22.89 -31.78 -7.79
CA MET A 79 21.65 -32.15 -7.10
C MET A 79 21.73 -33.56 -6.49
N GLU A 80 22.38 -34.49 -7.19
CA GLU A 80 22.66 -35.83 -6.69
C GLU A 80 23.64 -35.79 -5.50
N ASP A 81 24.78 -35.11 -5.65
CA ASP A 81 25.82 -35.03 -4.60
C ASP A 81 25.35 -34.30 -3.35
N ASP A 82 24.52 -33.28 -3.52
CA ASP A 82 24.10 -32.40 -2.43
C ASP A 82 22.86 -32.87 -1.70
N TYR A 83 21.92 -33.47 -2.43
CA TYR A 83 20.57 -33.72 -1.93
C TYR A 83 20.05 -35.12 -2.28
N GLY A 84 20.85 -35.98 -2.94
CA GLY A 84 20.42 -37.30 -3.37
C GLY A 84 19.34 -37.28 -4.46
N LEU A 85 19.26 -36.19 -5.24
CA LEU A 85 18.22 -36.00 -6.24
C LEU A 85 18.72 -36.33 -7.66
N HIS A 86 18.10 -37.31 -8.30
CA HIS A 86 18.38 -37.69 -9.69
C HIS A 86 17.47 -36.93 -10.65
N TYR A 87 18.00 -36.39 -11.75
CA TYR A 87 17.20 -35.73 -12.79
C TYR A 87 17.77 -36.07 -14.16
N GLU A 88 16.91 -36.08 -15.17
CA GLU A 88 17.32 -36.25 -16.56
C GLU A 88 17.62 -34.90 -17.23
N PRO A 89 18.41 -34.87 -18.32
CA PRO A 89 18.72 -33.62 -19.02
C PRO A 89 17.50 -32.83 -19.47
N ASN A 90 16.38 -33.47 -19.85
CA ASN A 90 15.14 -32.78 -20.25
C ASN A 90 14.33 -32.24 -19.04
N GLU A 91 14.76 -32.51 -17.82
CA GLU A 91 14.18 -32.00 -16.58
C GLU A 91 14.93 -30.77 -16.05
N VAL A 92 15.85 -30.19 -16.84
CA VAL A 92 16.69 -29.05 -16.45
C VAL A 92 16.72 -27.96 -17.51
N ILE A 93 16.52 -26.71 -17.08
CA ILE A 93 16.71 -25.51 -17.91
C ILE A 93 17.60 -24.49 -17.19
N VAL A 94 18.53 -23.88 -17.93
CA VAL A 94 19.37 -22.76 -17.49
C VAL A 94 18.79 -21.45 -18.02
N SER A 95 18.68 -20.43 -17.16
CA SER A 95 18.11 -19.13 -17.46
C SER A 95 19.05 -17.98 -17.05
N THR A 96 18.72 -16.76 -17.49
CA THR A 96 19.46 -15.52 -17.17
C THR A 96 19.26 -15.06 -15.72
N GLY A 97 19.69 -15.91 -14.78
CA GLY A 97 19.52 -15.77 -13.34
C GLY A 97 18.21 -16.35 -12.82
N ALA A 98 18.18 -16.71 -11.53
CA ALA A 98 17.00 -17.31 -10.88
C ALA A 98 15.73 -16.43 -10.96
N LYS A 99 15.87 -15.10 -11.07
CA LYS A 99 14.73 -14.21 -11.32
C LYS A 99 14.04 -14.52 -12.66
N ALA A 100 14.81 -14.77 -13.72
CA ALA A 100 14.27 -15.15 -15.02
C ALA A 100 13.64 -16.56 -14.94
N SER A 101 14.30 -17.48 -14.22
CA SER A 101 13.74 -18.81 -13.94
C SER A 101 12.35 -18.73 -13.30
N ILE A 102 12.17 -17.94 -12.24
CA ILE A 102 10.88 -17.74 -11.57
C ILE A 102 9.86 -17.10 -12.52
N PHE A 103 10.27 -16.09 -13.28
CA PHE A 103 9.37 -15.42 -14.21
C PHE A 103 8.88 -16.38 -15.32
N HIS A 104 9.79 -17.11 -15.96
CA HIS A 104 9.45 -18.10 -16.99
C HIS A 104 8.59 -19.23 -16.42
N LEU A 105 8.89 -19.69 -15.20
CA LEU A 105 8.13 -20.71 -14.51
C LEU A 105 6.70 -20.26 -14.24
N ILE A 106 6.51 -19.08 -13.64
CA ILE A 106 5.18 -18.54 -13.35
C ILE A 106 4.39 -18.31 -14.65
N MET A 107 5.02 -17.77 -15.70
CA MET A 107 4.37 -17.59 -17.00
C MET A 107 4.02 -18.91 -17.71
N ALA A 108 4.77 -19.99 -17.46
CA ALA A 108 4.51 -21.30 -18.02
C ALA A 108 3.45 -22.09 -17.23
N LEU A 109 3.32 -21.80 -15.93
CA LEU A 109 2.51 -22.59 -15.00
C LEU A 109 1.13 -22.01 -14.72
N ILE A 110 0.99 -20.68 -14.72
CA ILE A 110 -0.17 -19.98 -14.18
C ILE A 110 -1.07 -19.44 -15.29
N ASN A 111 -2.36 -19.81 -15.22
CA ASN A 111 -3.43 -19.22 -16.03
C ASN A 111 -4.08 -18.01 -15.34
N GLU A 112 -4.88 -17.26 -16.10
CA GLU A 112 -5.62 -16.10 -15.59
C GLU A 112 -6.58 -16.50 -14.46
N GLY A 113 -6.47 -15.85 -13.31
CA GLY A 113 -7.30 -16.08 -12.12
C GLY A 113 -6.83 -17.22 -11.21
N GLU A 114 -5.87 -18.04 -11.61
CA GLU A 114 -5.31 -19.10 -10.75
C GLU A 114 -4.52 -18.51 -9.57
N GLU A 115 -4.58 -19.21 -8.44
CA GLU A 115 -4.02 -18.77 -7.18
C GLU A 115 -2.61 -19.31 -6.95
N VAL A 116 -1.72 -18.47 -6.45
CA VAL A 116 -0.38 -18.86 -6.01
C VAL A 116 -0.20 -18.45 -4.55
N ILE A 117 -0.01 -19.42 -3.68
CA ILE A 117 0.18 -19.23 -2.25
C ILE A 117 1.61 -18.74 -2.00
N ILE A 118 1.76 -17.65 -1.25
CA ILE A 118 3.05 -17.01 -0.96
C ILE A 118 3.10 -16.68 0.55
N PRO A 119 3.90 -17.40 1.35
CA PRO A 119 4.12 -17.08 2.75
C PRO A 119 4.82 -15.72 2.92
N ALA A 120 4.27 -14.83 3.74
CA ALA A 120 4.91 -13.59 4.15
C ALA A 120 5.64 -13.80 5.50
N PRO A 121 6.84 -13.23 5.70
CA PRO A 121 7.52 -12.29 4.80
C PRO A 121 8.10 -12.95 3.54
N TYR A 122 7.90 -12.35 2.37
CA TYR A 122 8.27 -12.92 1.06
C TYR A 122 9.30 -12.08 0.31
N TRP A 123 10.02 -12.67 -0.66
CA TRP A 123 10.79 -11.88 -1.60
C TRP A 123 9.88 -11.10 -2.56
N VAL A 124 10.16 -9.79 -2.68
CA VAL A 124 9.31 -8.78 -3.33
C VAL A 124 8.85 -9.09 -4.76
N THR A 125 9.53 -9.99 -5.46
CA THR A 125 9.22 -10.34 -6.85
C THR A 125 8.14 -11.41 -6.98
N TYR A 126 7.96 -12.32 -6.01
CA TYR A 126 6.99 -13.41 -6.14
C TYR A 126 5.57 -12.92 -6.45
N PRO A 127 4.94 -12.03 -5.65
CA PRO A 127 3.58 -11.58 -5.94
C PRO A 127 3.50 -10.80 -7.26
N GLN A 128 4.54 -10.07 -7.64
CA GLN A 128 4.57 -9.29 -8.88
C GLN A 128 4.63 -10.19 -10.12
N ALA A 129 5.39 -11.29 -10.06
CA ALA A 129 5.45 -12.27 -11.15
C ALA A 129 4.08 -12.92 -11.38
N VAL A 130 3.38 -13.28 -10.29
CA VAL A 130 2.03 -13.85 -10.35
C VAL A 130 1.04 -12.88 -10.97
N LEU A 131 1.05 -11.60 -10.55
CA LEU A 131 0.19 -10.56 -11.13
C LEU A 131 0.46 -10.34 -12.62
N LEU A 132 1.71 -10.40 -13.07
CA LEU A 132 2.06 -10.24 -14.50
C LEU A 132 1.54 -11.40 -15.37
N ALA A 133 1.47 -12.61 -14.81
CA ALA A 133 0.80 -13.76 -15.40
C ALA A 133 -0.74 -13.70 -15.31
N LYS A 134 -1.28 -12.64 -14.69
CA LYS A 134 -2.72 -12.49 -14.34
C LYS A 134 -3.23 -13.53 -13.35
N GLY A 135 -2.34 -14.17 -12.59
CA GLY A 135 -2.71 -14.97 -11.44
C GLY A 135 -3.04 -14.10 -10.22
N LYS A 136 -3.52 -14.74 -9.16
CA LYS A 136 -3.86 -14.12 -7.89
C LYS A 136 -2.87 -14.56 -6.80
N PRO A 137 -2.00 -13.67 -6.30
CA PRO A 137 -1.15 -14.01 -5.16
C PRO A 137 -2.00 -14.10 -3.88
N VAL A 138 -1.95 -15.24 -3.20
CA VAL A 138 -2.59 -15.48 -1.90
C VAL A 138 -1.51 -15.39 -0.82
N ILE A 139 -1.46 -14.24 -0.13
CA ILE A 139 -0.44 -13.97 0.87
C ILE A 139 -0.83 -14.59 2.21
N VAL A 140 0.07 -15.38 2.81
CA VAL A 140 -0.15 -16.04 4.12
C VAL A 140 0.84 -15.49 5.14
N PRO A 141 0.41 -14.64 6.09
CA PRO A 141 1.31 -14.09 7.11
C PRO A 141 1.80 -15.16 8.08
N THR A 142 3.12 -15.35 8.17
CA THR A 142 3.78 -16.20 9.19
C THR A 142 4.21 -15.36 10.39
N LYS A 143 4.58 -16.04 11.49
CA LYS A 143 4.91 -15.40 12.77
C LYS A 143 6.37 -15.61 13.15
N GLU A 144 7.00 -14.59 13.72
CA GLU A 144 8.37 -14.67 14.27
C GLU A 144 8.48 -15.74 15.37
N GLU A 145 7.44 -15.88 16.19
CA GLU A 145 7.34 -16.88 17.27
C GLU A 145 7.51 -18.32 16.76
N ASN A 146 7.06 -18.57 15.53
CA ASN A 146 7.21 -19.87 14.86
C ASN A 146 8.40 -19.89 13.89
N GLY A 147 9.28 -18.88 13.95
CA GLY A 147 10.46 -18.78 13.09
C GLY A 147 10.16 -18.39 11.64
N PHE A 148 9.04 -17.73 11.37
CA PHE A 148 8.60 -17.33 10.02
C PHE A 148 8.42 -18.48 9.02
N VAL A 149 8.12 -19.68 9.53
CA VAL A 149 7.78 -20.84 8.70
C VAL A 149 6.27 -20.98 8.57
N LEU A 150 5.81 -21.39 7.39
CA LEU A 150 4.42 -21.74 7.13
C LEU A 150 4.07 -23.05 7.85
N THR A 151 2.93 -23.09 8.51
CA THR A 151 2.42 -24.31 9.14
C THR A 151 1.48 -25.10 8.20
N PRO A 152 1.34 -26.43 8.38
CA PRO A 152 0.36 -27.23 7.64
C PRO A 152 -1.07 -26.72 7.77
N GLU A 153 -1.46 -26.21 8.94
CA GLU A 153 -2.80 -25.68 9.21
C GLU A 153 -3.06 -24.39 8.44
N GLU A 154 -2.08 -23.47 8.43
CA GLU A 154 -2.14 -22.24 7.65
C GLU A 154 -2.19 -22.52 6.15
N LEU A 155 -1.45 -23.53 5.67
CA LEU A 155 -1.48 -23.97 4.28
C LEU A 155 -2.86 -24.53 3.89
N LYS A 156 -3.39 -25.48 4.66
CA LYS A 156 -4.72 -26.08 4.42
C LYS A 156 -5.84 -25.04 4.38
N ALA A 157 -5.76 -24.03 5.25
CA ALA A 157 -6.80 -23.01 5.37
C ALA A 157 -6.95 -22.12 4.13
N VAL A 158 -5.93 -22.05 3.26
CA VAL A 158 -5.91 -21.17 2.09
C VAL A 158 -5.95 -21.91 0.76
N ILE A 159 -5.80 -23.23 0.76
CA ILE A 159 -5.92 -24.04 -0.46
C ILE A 159 -7.38 -23.98 -0.95
N THR A 160 -7.52 -23.71 -2.24
CA THR A 160 -8.79 -23.68 -2.96
C THR A 160 -8.67 -24.50 -4.25
N PRO A 161 -9.79 -24.85 -4.91
CA PRO A 161 -9.74 -25.46 -6.24
C PRO A 161 -9.01 -24.63 -7.31
N SER A 162 -8.81 -23.32 -7.08
CA SER A 162 -8.05 -22.45 -7.97
C SER A 162 -6.56 -22.40 -7.64
N THR A 163 -6.12 -23.04 -6.56
CA THR A 163 -4.71 -23.04 -6.13
C THR A 163 -3.86 -23.86 -7.08
N LYS A 164 -2.94 -23.20 -7.78
CA LYS A 164 -2.04 -23.85 -8.75
C LYS A 164 -0.66 -24.15 -8.19
N ALA A 165 -0.17 -23.28 -7.31
CA ALA A 165 1.17 -23.43 -6.76
C ALA A 165 1.34 -22.83 -5.36
N LEU A 166 2.29 -23.38 -4.61
CA LEU A 166 2.88 -22.81 -3.40
C LEU A 166 4.31 -22.36 -3.70
N VAL A 167 4.66 -21.12 -3.34
CA VAL A 167 6.07 -20.68 -3.32
C VAL A 167 6.68 -20.98 -1.96
N LEU A 168 7.75 -21.78 -1.95
CA LEU A 168 8.52 -22.10 -0.76
C LEU A 168 9.96 -21.63 -0.96
N ASN A 169 10.33 -20.49 -0.34
CA ASN A 169 11.70 -19.99 -0.37
C ASN A 169 12.46 -20.42 0.89
N ASN A 170 13.42 -21.33 0.71
CA ASN A 170 14.12 -22.00 1.79
C ASN A 170 15.62 -22.12 1.48
N PRO A 171 16.54 -21.50 2.25
CA PRO A 171 16.30 -20.44 3.24
C PRO A 171 15.67 -19.18 2.67
N CYS A 172 14.91 -18.48 3.51
CA CYS A 172 14.06 -17.36 3.11
C CYS A 172 14.80 -16.02 2.98
N ASN A 173 14.48 -15.24 1.94
CA ASN A 173 14.65 -13.80 1.89
C ASN A 173 13.26 -13.15 2.11
N PRO A 174 13.04 -12.40 3.20
CA PRO A 174 14.03 -11.63 3.95
C PRO A 174 14.46 -12.18 5.32
N THR A 175 13.88 -13.26 5.82
CA THR A 175 14.01 -13.66 7.24
C THR A 175 15.27 -14.46 7.55
N GLY A 176 15.83 -15.13 6.54
CA GLY A 176 16.86 -16.16 6.66
C GLY A 176 16.41 -17.40 7.44
N ALA A 177 15.09 -17.56 7.64
CA ALA A 177 14.50 -18.78 8.16
C ALA A 177 14.72 -19.94 7.21
N ALA A 178 14.97 -21.12 7.77
CA ALA A 178 15.00 -22.36 7.03
C ALA A 178 14.12 -23.41 7.73
N TYR A 179 13.46 -24.23 6.93
CA TYR A 179 12.58 -25.28 7.43
C TYR A 179 13.41 -26.53 7.74
N ASN A 180 13.19 -27.13 8.90
CA ASN A 180 13.77 -28.43 9.20
C ASN A 180 13.01 -29.55 8.50
N ARG A 181 13.57 -30.77 8.50
CA ARG A 181 12.98 -31.95 7.88
C ARG A 181 11.53 -32.20 8.30
N GLN A 182 11.25 -32.20 9.61
CA GLN A 182 9.92 -32.49 10.14
C GLN A 182 8.86 -31.46 9.68
N GLN A 183 9.24 -30.18 9.64
CA GLN A 183 8.37 -29.12 9.14
C GLN A 183 8.06 -29.30 7.65
N LEU A 184 9.07 -29.63 6.84
CA LEU A 184 8.87 -29.88 5.41
C LEU A 184 8.06 -31.16 5.16
N GLU A 185 8.28 -32.22 5.92
CA GLU A 185 7.48 -33.46 5.86
C GLU A 185 6.02 -33.20 6.20
N ALA A 186 5.74 -32.37 7.22
CA ALA A 186 4.38 -32.01 7.58
C ALA A 186 3.67 -31.19 6.48
N LEU A 187 4.39 -30.29 5.80
CA LEU A 187 3.87 -29.59 4.62
C LEU A 187 3.67 -30.55 3.44
N ALA A 188 4.61 -31.47 3.22
CA ALA A 188 4.53 -32.47 2.16
C ALA A 188 3.28 -33.35 2.31
N GLU A 189 2.89 -33.73 3.52
CA GLU A 189 1.63 -34.47 3.74
C GLU A 189 0.38 -33.72 3.29
N VAL A 190 0.38 -32.39 3.42
CA VAL A 190 -0.71 -31.58 2.85
C VAL A 190 -0.66 -31.66 1.33
N ILE A 191 0.51 -31.45 0.74
CA ILE A 191 0.70 -31.39 -0.72
C ILE A 191 0.40 -32.71 -1.43
N ARG A 192 0.62 -33.87 -0.80
CA ARG A 192 0.33 -35.18 -1.44
C ARG A 192 -1.12 -35.28 -1.91
N ASN A 193 -2.05 -34.76 -1.13
CA ASN A 193 -3.49 -34.88 -1.38
C ASN A 193 -4.05 -33.78 -2.32
N GLU A 194 -3.21 -32.87 -2.81
CA GLU A 194 -3.65 -31.67 -3.54
C GLU A 194 -3.07 -31.61 -4.96
N ASP A 195 -3.84 -31.13 -5.94
CA ASP A 195 -3.36 -30.96 -7.32
C ASP A 195 -2.67 -29.61 -7.53
N LEU A 196 -1.57 -29.39 -6.80
CA LEU A 196 -0.78 -28.17 -6.86
C LEU A 196 0.72 -28.45 -6.90
N TYR A 197 1.47 -27.50 -7.45
CA TYR A 197 2.93 -27.56 -7.51
C TYR A 197 3.60 -26.78 -6.37
N VAL A 198 4.79 -27.20 -5.97
CA VAL A 198 5.66 -26.44 -5.07
C VAL A 198 6.80 -25.82 -5.87
N ILE A 199 6.83 -24.49 -5.92
CA ILE A 199 7.95 -23.72 -6.45
C ILE A 199 8.96 -23.56 -5.32
N ALA A 200 9.96 -24.42 -5.29
CA ALA A 200 11.00 -24.44 -4.27
C ALA A 200 12.16 -23.53 -4.69
N ASP A 201 12.19 -22.29 -4.18
CA ASP A 201 13.32 -21.38 -4.38
C ASP A 201 14.41 -21.66 -3.34
N GLU A 202 15.40 -22.46 -3.76
CA GLU A 202 16.47 -23.00 -2.94
C GLU A 202 17.82 -22.30 -3.21
N ILE A 203 17.78 -21.08 -3.74
CA ILE A 203 18.97 -20.29 -4.13
C ILE A 203 19.96 -20.04 -2.97
N TYR A 204 19.50 -20.14 -1.72
CA TYR A 204 20.31 -20.00 -0.51
C TYR A 204 20.66 -21.35 0.16
N GLY A 205 20.34 -22.50 -0.46
CA GLY A 205 20.46 -23.83 0.17
C GLY A 205 21.89 -24.22 0.58
N LYS A 206 22.92 -23.57 0.03
CA LYS A 206 24.33 -23.74 0.45
C LYS A 206 24.80 -22.73 1.49
N LEU A 207 23.99 -21.72 1.80
CA LEU A 207 24.30 -20.66 2.75
C LEU A 207 23.57 -20.94 4.06
N ILE A 208 24.02 -21.98 4.73
CA ILE A 208 23.43 -22.54 5.96
C ILE A 208 24.47 -22.47 7.07
N TYR A 209 24.00 -22.23 8.29
CA TYR A 209 24.86 -21.96 9.43
C TYR A 209 24.79 -23.03 10.49
N GLU A 210 25.88 -23.10 11.27
CA GLU A 210 26.00 -24.00 12.42
C GLU A 210 25.83 -25.46 11.97
N ASP A 211 25.05 -26.23 12.71
CA ASP A 211 24.73 -27.65 12.47
C ASP A 211 23.38 -27.83 11.77
N PHE A 212 22.75 -26.75 11.28
CA PHE A 212 21.48 -26.86 10.59
C PHE A 212 21.65 -27.64 9.28
N GLU A 213 20.84 -28.68 9.09
CA GLU A 213 20.83 -29.47 7.87
C GLU A 213 19.77 -28.92 6.91
N PHE A 214 20.20 -28.51 5.71
CA PHE A 214 19.27 -28.12 4.66
C PHE A 214 18.69 -29.35 3.97
N VAL A 215 17.36 -29.36 3.83
CA VAL A 215 16.61 -30.39 3.12
C VAL A 215 15.92 -29.74 1.93
N SER A 216 16.24 -30.21 0.73
CA SER A 216 15.51 -29.84 -0.48
C SER A 216 14.10 -30.43 -0.41
N PHE A 217 13.07 -29.66 -0.74
CA PHE A 217 11.69 -30.15 -0.60
C PHE A 217 11.42 -31.37 -1.50
N ALA A 218 12.05 -31.42 -2.67
CA ALA A 218 11.95 -32.56 -3.59
C ALA A 218 12.57 -33.85 -3.03
N SER A 219 13.47 -33.77 -2.03
CA SER A 219 14.13 -34.94 -1.44
C SER A 219 13.24 -35.73 -0.47
N LEU A 220 12.01 -35.27 -0.22
CA LEU A 220 11.06 -35.92 0.69
C LEU A 220 10.30 -37.11 0.09
N GLY A 221 10.66 -37.53 -1.13
CA GLY A 221 10.14 -38.72 -1.79
C GLY A 221 9.74 -38.47 -3.24
N ASP A 222 9.65 -39.53 -4.03
CA ASP A 222 9.42 -39.45 -5.48
C ASP A 222 8.10 -38.76 -5.85
N GLU A 223 7.05 -38.94 -5.06
CA GLU A 223 5.76 -38.27 -5.27
C GLU A 223 5.89 -36.75 -5.09
N ILE A 224 6.57 -36.32 -4.04
CA ILE A 224 6.81 -34.90 -3.75
C ILE A 224 7.72 -34.28 -4.81
N LYS A 225 8.77 -35.01 -5.22
CA LYS A 225 9.66 -34.59 -6.30
C LYS A 225 8.91 -34.28 -7.58
N LYS A 226 7.92 -35.11 -7.97
CA LYS A 226 7.08 -34.87 -9.17
C LYS A 226 6.24 -33.60 -9.08
N LYS A 227 5.87 -33.17 -7.87
CA LYS A 227 5.14 -31.91 -7.62
C LYS A 227 6.06 -30.72 -7.35
N THR A 228 7.38 -30.91 -7.29
CA THR A 228 8.34 -29.87 -6.91
C THR A 228 9.11 -29.37 -8.11
N ILE A 229 9.16 -28.04 -8.26
CA ILE A 229 9.93 -27.35 -9.28
C ILE A 229 10.98 -26.50 -8.54
N ILE A 230 12.22 -26.96 -8.57
CA ILE A 230 13.33 -26.33 -7.86
C ILE A 230 13.86 -25.18 -8.70
N VAL A 231 13.98 -24.00 -8.11
CA VAL A 231 14.73 -22.87 -8.67
C VAL A 231 15.99 -22.68 -7.84
N ASN A 232 17.14 -22.66 -8.51
CA ASN A 232 18.43 -22.44 -7.88
C ASN A 232 19.38 -21.68 -8.84
N GLY A 233 20.65 -21.54 -8.50
CA GLY A 233 21.60 -20.78 -9.30
C GLY A 233 22.94 -20.55 -8.62
N VAL A 234 23.84 -19.89 -9.35
CA VAL A 234 25.21 -19.64 -8.88
C VAL A 234 25.38 -18.28 -8.20
N SER A 235 24.34 -17.44 -8.24
CA SER A 235 24.43 -16.03 -7.84
C SER A 235 24.86 -15.81 -6.39
N LYS A 236 24.42 -16.68 -5.47
CA LYS A 236 24.60 -16.48 -4.02
C LYS A 236 25.75 -17.33 -3.48
N SER A 237 25.71 -18.63 -3.73
CA SER A 237 26.71 -19.59 -3.24
C SER A 237 28.11 -19.35 -3.79
N TYR A 238 28.24 -18.77 -4.99
CA TYR A 238 29.54 -18.57 -5.66
C TYR A 238 29.90 -17.10 -5.88
N SER A 239 29.18 -16.16 -5.26
CA SER A 239 29.34 -14.72 -5.51
C SER A 239 29.36 -14.37 -7.02
N MET A 240 28.30 -14.79 -7.72
CA MET A 240 28.16 -14.62 -9.18
C MET A 240 26.91 -13.82 -9.57
N THR A 241 26.48 -12.86 -8.75
CA THR A 241 25.25 -12.08 -8.99
C THR A 241 25.25 -11.40 -10.36
N GLY A 242 26.36 -10.81 -10.79
CA GLY A 242 26.52 -10.13 -12.08
C GLY A 242 26.61 -11.03 -13.31
N TRP A 243 26.91 -12.33 -13.14
CA TRP A 243 27.03 -13.28 -14.25
C TRP A 243 25.68 -13.74 -14.80
N ARG A 244 24.62 -13.55 -14.02
CA ARG A 244 23.22 -13.82 -14.39
C ARG A 244 22.96 -15.26 -14.84
N ILE A 245 23.34 -16.24 -14.02
CA ILE A 245 22.98 -17.66 -14.25
C ILE A 245 22.12 -18.19 -13.10
N GLY A 246 20.99 -18.78 -13.47
CA GLY A 246 20.09 -19.56 -12.62
C GLY A 246 19.62 -20.78 -13.40
N TYR A 247 19.05 -21.75 -12.70
CA TYR A 247 18.55 -22.97 -13.31
C TYR A 247 17.32 -23.48 -12.58
N THR A 248 16.48 -24.20 -13.31
CA THR A 248 15.26 -24.82 -12.80
C THR A 248 15.30 -26.32 -13.07
N LEU A 249 14.90 -27.11 -12.09
CA LEU A 249 14.70 -28.55 -12.21
C LEU A 249 13.26 -28.91 -11.88
N GLY A 250 12.64 -29.82 -12.64
CA GLY A 250 11.26 -30.23 -12.41
C GLY A 250 10.71 -31.10 -13.55
N PRO A 251 9.40 -31.37 -13.56
CA PRO A 251 8.78 -32.20 -14.59
C PRO A 251 9.12 -31.72 -16.00
N ALA A 252 9.52 -32.64 -16.89
CA ALA A 252 9.98 -32.33 -18.24
C ALA A 252 8.98 -31.49 -19.06
N GLU A 253 7.67 -31.68 -18.83
CA GLU A 253 6.62 -30.89 -19.49
C GLU A 253 6.65 -29.41 -19.09
N ILE A 254 6.91 -29.10 -17.82
CA ILE A 254 7.01 -27.74 -17.31
C ILE A 254 8.30 -27.11 -17.82
N ILE A 255 9.41 -27.85 -17.79
CA ILE A 255 10.70 -27.40 -18.30
C ILE A 255 10.61 -27.08 -19.80
N SER A 256 9.94 -27.93 -20.57
CA SER A 256 9.67 -27.69 -22.00
C SER A 256 8.81 -26.44 -22.22
N ALA A 257 7.78 -26.20 -21.39
CA ALA A 257 6.97 -25.00 -21.45
C ALA A 257 7.79 -23.73 -21.12
N MET A 258 8.64 -23.79 -20.08
CA MET A 258 9.58 -22.72 -19.75
C MET A 258 10.56 -22.44 -20.91
N ALA A 259 11.06 -23.48 -21.58
CA ALA A 259 11.94 -23.35 -22.72
C ALA A 259 11.28 -22.58 -23.89
N LYS A 260 9.99 -22.85 -24.16
CA LYS A 260 9.19 -22.11 -25.17
C LYS A 260 9.03 -20.62 -24.81
N ILE A 261 8.80 -20.31 -23.54
CA ILE A 261 8.75 -18.90 -23.09
C ILE A 261 10.14 -18.27 -23.26
N GLN A 262 11.19 -18.94 -22.79
CA GLN A 262 12.56 -18.45 -22.82
C GLN A 262 13.08 -18.17 -24.24
N SER A 263 12.71 -18.99 -25.23
CA SER A 263 13.12 -18.79 -26.62
C SER A 263 12.59 -17.48 -27.23
N HIS A 264 11.49 -16.95 -26.69
CA HIS A 264 10.89 -15.69 -27.14
C HIS A 264 11.22 -14.48 -26.24
N THR A 265 11.84 -14.69 -25.07
CA THR A 265 12.23 -13.60 -24.16
C THR A 265 13.72 -13.28 -24.23
N THR A 266 14.57 -14.30 -24.17
CA THR A 266 16.03 -14.11 -24.05
C THR A 266 16.86 -15.00 -24.97
N SER A 267 16.27 -16.04 -25.57
CA SER A 267 17.04 -17.17 -26.13
C SER A 267 17.91 -17.83 -25.04
N ASN A 268 19.15 -18.23 -25.33
CA ASN A 268 20.04 -18.84 -24.34
C ASN A 268 20.67 -17.80 -23.37
N PRO A 269 20.99 -18.19 -22.12
CA PRO A 269 21.82 -17.39 -21.24
C PRO A 269 23.23 -17.15 -21.81
N ALA A 270 23.92 -16.12 -21.36
CA ALA A 270 25.25 -15.75 -21.87
C ALA A 270 26.24 -16.94 -21.85
N SER A 271 26.82 -17.27 -23.00
CA SER A 271 27.68 -18.44 -23.21
C SER A 271 28.90 -18.45 -22.27
N ILE A 272 29.52 -17.28 -22.08
CA ILE A 272 30.66 -17.08 -21.17
C ILE A 272 30.26 -17.38 -19.71
N SER A 273 29.10 -16.87 -19.29
CA SER A 273 28.59 -17.12 -17.94
C SER A 273 28.23 -18.58 -17.71
N GLN A 274 27.77 -19.30 -18.73
CA GLN A 274 27.52 -20.74 -18.64
C GLN A 274 28.82 -21.53 -18.42
N MET A 275 29.91 -21.18 -19.12
CA MET A 275 31.22 -21.81 -18.92
C MET A 275 31.81 -21.51 -17.54
N ALA A 276 31.68 -20.27 -17.05
CA ALA A 276 32.07 -19.94 -15.68
C ALA A 276 31.24 -20.73 -14.65
N SER A 277 29.92 -20.85 -14.86
CA SER A 277 29.04 -21.60 -13.96
C SER A 277 29.31 -23.11 -13.98
N LEU A 278 29.73 -23.65 -15.13
CA LEU A 278 30.18 -25.04 -15.24
C LEU A 278 31.36 -25.31 -14.32
N GLU A 279 32.34 -24.42 -14.30
CA GLU A 279 33.48 -24.49 -13.37
C GLU A 279 33.06 -24.29 -11.92
N ALA A 280 32.11 -23.39 -11.63
CA ALA A 280 31.60 -23.19 -10.27
C ALA A 280 30.98 -24.46 -9.69
N LEU A 281 30.24 -25.22 -10.51
CA LEU A 281 29.57 -26.45 -10.09
C LEU A 281 30.47 -27.68 -10.09
N ARG A 282 31.45 -27.79 -11.01
CA ARG A 282 32.36 -28.94 -11.09
C ARG A 282 33.62 -28.79 -10.26
N GLY A 283 34.06 -27.56 -10.05
CA GLY A 283 35.29 -27.24 -9.37
C GLY A 283 35.21 -27.45 -7.86
N PRO A 284 36.29 -27.13 -7.15
CA PRO A 284 36.35 -27.25 -5.70
C PRO A 284 35.30 -26.39 -4.98
N GLN A 285 34.69 -26.92 -3.92
CA GLN A 285 33.62 -26.24 -3.16
C GLN A 285 34.10 -25.54 -1.87
N TYR A 286 35.42 -25.54 -1.60
CA TYR A 286 35.98 -24.95 -0.37
C TYR A 286 35.73 -23.44 -0.26
N GLU A 287 35.64 -22.72 -1.39
CA GLU A 287 35.33 -21.28 -1.40
C GLU A 287 33.92 -21.00 -0.86
N VAL A 288 32.95 -21.86 -1.17
CA VAL A 288 31.59 -21.76 -0.64
C VAL A 288 31.62 -21.90 0.88
N GLN A 289 32.31 -22.91 1.40
CA GLN A 289 32.46 -23.14 2.84
C GLN A 289 33.13 -21.95 3.55
N ARG A 290 34.17 -21.36 2.93
CA ARG A 290 34.84 -20.16 3.44
C ARG A 290 33.88 -18.98 3.54
N MET A 291 33.09 -18.73 2.49
CA MET A 291 32.09 -17.66 2.50
C MET A 291 31.00 -17.89 3.55
N VAL A 292 30.53 -19.14 3.71
CA VAL A 292 29.55 -19.52 4.73
C VAL A 292 30.07 -19.22 6.14
N ALA A 293 31.31 -19.62 6.46
CA ALA A 293 31.92 -19.36 7.76
C ALA A 293 32.02 -17.85 8.07
N GLU A 294 32.40 -17.05 7.07
CA GLU A 294 32.47 -15.59 7.21
C GLU A 294 31.08 -14.95 7.34
N PHE A 295 30.08 -15.39 6.57
CA PHE A 295 28.71 -14.92 6.77
C PHE A 295 28.15 -15.31 8.14
N GLN A 296 28.46 -16.50 8.66
CA GLN A 296 28.07 -16.90 10.01
C GLN A 296 28.67 -15.96 11.07
N ARG A 297 29.96 -15.61 10.93
CA ARG A 297 30.63 -14.62 11.80
C ARG A 297 29.92 -13.28 11.74
N ARG A 298 29.60 -12.78 10.54
CA ARG A 298 28.91 -11.50 10.33
C ARG A 298 27.49 -11.49 10.91
N ARG A 299 26.71 -12.55 10.67
CA ARG A 299 25.38 -12.77 11.27
C ARG A 299 25.46 -12.71 12.79
N ASN A 300 26.38 -13.45 13.39
CA ASN A 300 26.57 -13.50 14.85
C ASN A 300 26.93 -12.13 15.42
N TYR A 301 27.82 -11.40 14.75
CA TYR A 301 28.16 -10.04 15.11
C TYR A 301 26.93 -9.12 15.08
N CYS A 302 26.21 -9.06 13.96
CA CYS A 302 25.04 -8.20 13.82
C CYS A 302 23.92 -8.56 14.82
N LEU A 303 23.67 -9.85 15.07
CA LEU A 303 22.74 -10.30 16.11
C LEU A 303 23.17 -9.83 17.50
N MET A 304 24.45 -9.97 17.85
CA MET A 304 24.99 -9.46 19.11
C MET A 304 24.78 -7.95 19.24
N ARG A 305 25.04 -7.19 18.16
CA ARG A 305 24.84 -5.74 18.13
C ARG A 305 23.37 -5.35 18.27
N LEU A 306 22.45 -6.04 17.59
CA LEU A 306 21.01 -5.75 17.69
C LEU A 306 20.48 -5.87 19.12
N LYS A 307 21.03 -6.78 19.94
CA LYS A 307 20.65 -6.91 21.36
C LYS A 307 20.93 -5.65 22.19
N ALA A 308 21.82 -4.77 21.74
CA ALA A 308 22.08 -3.49 22.41
C ALA A 308 20.96 -2.46 22.18
N ILE A 309 20.04 -2.70 21.25
CA ILE A 309 18.90 -1.83 20.99
C ILE A 309 17.72 -2.33 21.83
N PRO A 310 17.22 -1.55 22.80
CA PRO A 310 16.12 -1.98 23.67
C PRO A 310 14.86 -2.34 22.87
N HIS A 311 14.13 -3.37 23.30
CA HIS A 311 12.84 -3.78 22.72
C HIS A 311 12.86 -4.22 21.25
N VAL A 312 14.04 -4.49 20.68
CA VAL A 312 14.17 -5.11 19.35
C VAL A 312 14.29 -6.62 19.51
N SER A 313 13.34 -7.35 18.93
CA SER A 313 13.49 -8.79 18.69
C SER A 313 14.11 -9.03 17.32
N CYS A 314 14.81 -10.14 17.16
CA CYS A 314 15.30 -10.59 15.87
C CYS A 314 15.46 -12.10 15.90
N PHE A 315 14.68 -12.79 15.08
CA PHE A 315 14.88 -14.20 14.81
C PHE A 315 16.33 -14.48 14.38
N LYS A 316 16.92 -15.54 14.94
CA LYS A 316 18.27 -15.99 14.57
C LYS A 316 18.18 -16.79 13.26
N PRO A 317 18.68 -16.28 12.12
CA PRO A 317 18.51 -16.96 10.85
C PRO A 317 19.39 -18.21 10.73
N GLN A 318 18.85 -19.29 10.18
CA GLN A 318 19.58 -20.54 9.90
C GLN A 318 20.33 -20.48 8.56
N GLY A 319 19.96 -19.56 7.67
CA GLY A 319 20.65 -19.39 6.39
C GLY A 319 20.44 -18.04 5.72
N ALA A 320 20.69 -18.00 4.41
CA ALA A 320 20.75 -16.76 3.60
C ALA A 320 21.76 -15.76 4.17
N PHE A 321 21.62 -14.45 3.93
CA PHE A 321 22.50 -13.44 4.57
C PHE A 321 21.74 -12.19 5.03
N TYR A 322 20.54 -12.41 5.58
CA TYR A 322 19.63 -11.35 6.02
C TYR A 322 19.27 -11.50 7.50
N LEU A 323 19.10 -10.35 8.16
CA LEU A 323 18.40 -10.24 9.43
C LEU A 323 17.08 -9.51 9.19
N PHE A 324 16.07 -9.87 9.97
CA PHE A 324 14.75 -9.27 9.92
C PHE A 324 14.27 -8.87 11.32
N PRO A 325 14.95 -7.91 11.97
CA PRO A 325 14.58 -7.41 13.29
C PRO A 325 13.21 -6.72 13.30
N ASN A 326 12.48 -6.93 14.39
CA ASN A 326 11.24 -6.25 14.71
C ASN A 326 11.53 -4.88 15.36
N PHE A 327 11.06 -3.81 14.74
CA PHE A 327 11.21 -2.44 15.24
C PHE A 327 9.88 -1.76 15.57
N SER A 328 8.77 -2.51 15.58
CA SER A 328 7.42 -1.97 15.82
C SER A 328 7.30 -1.16 17.11
N TYR A 329 8.06 -1.50 18.15
CA TYR A 329 8.15 -0.72 19.41
C TYR A 329 8.52 0.75 19.19
N TYR A 330 9.17 1.08 18.08
CA TYR A 330 9.64 2.42 17.76
C TYR A 330 8.68 3.24 16.89
N TYR A 331 7.54 2.67 16.45
CA TYR A 331 6.59 3.34 15.52
C TYR A 331 5.69 4.40 16.17
N ASP A 332 5.95 4.71 17.44
CA ASP A 332 5.38 5.83 18.18
C ASP A 332 6.43 6.85 18.61
N LYS A 333 7.67 6.73 18.10
CA LYS A 333 8.82 7.55 18.51
C LYS A 333 9.18 8.61 17.50
N GLU A 334 9.90 9.63 17.97
CA GLU A 334 10.43 10.67 17.11
C GLU A 334 11.88 11.01 17.47
N ALA A 335 12.60 11.50 16.48
CA ALA A 335 13.86 12.20 16.68
C ALA A 335 13.96 13.32 15.65
N LYS A 336 14.46 14.50 16.07
CA LYS A 336 14.70 15.65 15.19
C LYS A 336 13.47 16.04 14.32
N GLY A 337 12.27 15.94 14.90
CA GLY A 337 11.01 16.26 14.22
C GLY A 337 10.51 15.23 13.22
N MET A 338 11.15 14.06 13.12
CA MET A 338 10.69 12.95 12.29
C MET A 338 10.01 11.88 13.14
N GLN A 339 8.70 11.77 12.98
CA GLN A 339 7.91 10.71 13.60
C GLN A 339 8.09 9.41 12.80
N ILE A 340 8.45 8.34 13.50
CA ILE A 340 8.48 6.99 12.94
C ILE A 340 7.07 6.44 13.06
N ARG A 341 6.43 6.03 11.96
CA ARG A 341 5.05 5.51 11.95
C ARG A 341 4.94 4.07 11.46
N ASN A 342 5.95 3.60 10.73
CA ASN A 342 6.00 2.31 10.05
C ASN A 342 7.43 2.00 9.61
N SER A 343 7.65 0.85 8.96
CA SER A 343 8.98 0.44 8.49
C SER A 343 9.58 1.41 7.47
N TYR A 344 8.78 2.04 6.60
CA TYR A 344 9.26 3.07 5.67
C TYR A 344 9.78 4.31 6.37
N GLY A 345 9.04 4.81 7.36
CA GLY A 345 9.44 5.96 8.18
C GLY A 345 10.76 5.68 8.89
N LEU A 346 10.94 4.47 9.43
CA LEU A 346 12.18 4.05 10.07
C LEU A 346 13.34 3.92 9.08
N ALA A 347 13.13 3.27 7.94
CA ALA A 347 14.16 3.13 6.91
C ALA A 347 14.61 4.50 6.38
N TYR A 348 13.67 5.44 6.22
CA TYR A 348 13.97 6.81 5.81
C TYR A 348 14.74 7.58 6.89
N TYR A 349 14.34 7.44 8.15
CA TYR A 349 15.05 8.03 9.29
C TYR A 349 16.50 7.54 9.37
N LEU A 350 16.73 6.22 9.30
CA LEU A 350 18.08 5.63 9.30
C LEU A 350 18.92 6.09 8.11
N LEU A 351 18.32 6.19 6.91
CA LEU A 351 19.04 6.68 5.74
C LEU A 351 19.43 8.16 5.89
N LYS A 352 18.53 9.00 6.40
CA LYS A 352 18.75 10.44 6.50
C LYS A 352 19.67 10.82 7.65
N GLU A 353 19.42 10.30 8.85
CA GLU A 353 20.12 10.68 10.08
C GLU A 353 21.32 9.79 10.36
N ALA A 354 21.18 8.48 10.17
CA ALA A 354 22.25 7.53 10.42
C ALA A 354 23.12 7.28 9.17
N ARG A 355 22.71 7.75 7.98
CA ARG A 355 23.37 7.43 6.70
C ARG A 355 23.50 5.91 6.50
N VAL A 356 22.48 5.16 6.91
CA VAL A 356 22.41 3.70 6.73
C VAL A 356 21.18 3.35 5.90
N ALA A 357 21.39 2.74 4.73
CA ALA A 357 20.32 2.26 3.87
C ALA A 357 19.89 0.84 4.27
N VAL A 358 18.60 0.67 4.58
CA VAL A 358 17.96 -0.61 4.93
C VAL A 358 16.66 -0.77 4.14
N VAL A 359 16.05 -1.96 4.09
CA VAL A 359 14.79 -2.16 3.36
C VAL A 359 13.61 -2.30 4.32
N PRO A 360 12.52 -1.53 4.14
CA PRO A 360 11.33 -1.60 4.98
C PRO A 360 10.62 -2.94 4.86
N GLY A 361 10.18 -3.49 5.99
CA GLY A 361 9.48 -4.76 6.11
C GLY A 361 8.17 -4.83 5.31
N ASP A 362 7.47 -3.71 5.13
CA ASP A 362 6.25 -3.63 4.33
C ASP A 362 6.46 -4.10 2.88
N SER A 363 7.67 -3.87 2.33
CA SER A 363 8.02 -4.35 0.98
C SER A 363 7.94 -5.88 0.85
N PHE A 364 8.07 -6.59 1.96
CA PHE A 364 8.04 -8.05 2.06
C PHE A 364 6.72 -8.56 2.66
N GLY A 365 5.72 -7.68 2.85
CA GLY A 365 4.43 -8.02 3.46
C GLY A 365 4.43 -8.07 5.00
N ALA A 366 5.42 -7.46 5.67
CA ALA A 366 5.54 -7.48 7.13
C ALA A 366 6.07 -6.15 7.69
N ASP A 367 5.18 -5.17 7.85
CA ASP A 367 5.52 -3.77 8.18
C ASP A 367 6.16 -3.56 9.56
N ASN A 368 6.12 -4.55 10.47
CA ASN A 368 6.75 -4.44 11.79
C ASN A 368 8.29 -4.56 11.78
N TYR A 369 8.87 -4.89 10.62
CA TYR A 369 10.24 -5.36 10.50
C TYR A 369 11.09 -4.48 9.57
N ILE A 370 12.41 -4.66 9.62
CA ILE A 370 13.37 -4.08 8.68
C ILE A 370 14.31 -5.18 8.20
N ARG A 371 14.58 -5.26 6.89
CA ARG A 371 15.61 -6.16 6.38
C ARG A 371 16.98 -5.50 6.40
N ILE A 372 17.94 -6.16 7.03
CA ILE A 372 19.36 -5.81 7.05
C ILE A 372 20.15 -6.92 6.36
N SER A 373 20.80 -6.61 5.24
CA SER A 373 21.77 -7.52 4.62
C SER A 373 23.11 -7.41 5.33
N TYR A 374 23.67 -8.55 5.75
CA TYR A 374 25.04 -8.60 6.29
C TYR A 374 26.07 -9.10 5.26
N SER A 375 25.75 -8.95 3.97
CA SER A 375 26.62 -9.30 2.86
C SER A 375 27.60 -8.18 2.49
N THR A 376 28.24 -7.59 3.49
CA THR A 376 29.26 -6.54 3.32
C THR A 376 30.41 -6.74 4.32
N SER A 377 31.48 -5.97 4.18
CA SER A 377 32.67 -6.10 5.01
C SER A 377 32.35 -5.91 6.49
N MET A 378 33.13 -6.56 7.36
CA MET A 378 33.03 -6.35 8.81
C MET A 378 33.09 -4.87 9.16
N ASP A 379 34.05 -4.10 8.61
CA ASP A 379 34.15 -2.66 8.85
C ASP A 379 32.84 -1.88 8.59
N ASN A 380 32.12 -2.21 7.51
CA ASN A 380 30.82 -1.60 7.21
C ASN A 380 29.74 -2.06 8.18
N LEU A 381 29.76 -3.33 8.59
CA LEU A 381 28.84 -3.86 9.61
C LEU A 381 29.07 -3.19 10.96
N GLU A 382 30.32 -3.06 11.41
CA GLU A 382 30.66 -2.40 12.67
C GLU A 382 30.17 -0.95 12.66
N LYS A 383 30.59 -0.16 11.66
CA LYS A 383 30.19 1.25 11.51
C LYS A 383 28.69 1.40 11.35
N GLY A 384 28.04 0.55 10.56
CA GLY A 384 26.61 0.67 10.28
C GLY A 384 25.77 0.29 11.49
N MET A 385 26.15 -0.75 12.23
CA MET A 385 25.51 -1.11 13.48
C MET A 385 25.74 -0.05 14.57
N ASP A 386 26.93 0.57 14.64
CA ASP A 386 27.18 1.73 15.53
C ASP A 386 26.20 2.88 15.22
N ARG A 387 26.07 3.25 13.94
CA ARG A 387 25.18 4.32 13.49
C ARG A 387 23.71 4.00 13.76
N ILE A 388 23.27 2.77 13.51
CA ILE A 388 21.91 2.33 13.82
C ILE A 388 21.67 2.46 15.33
N ILE A 389 22.53 1.88 16.17
CA ILE A 389 22.36 1.93 17.64
C ILE A 389 22.31 3.38 18.14
N ALA A 390 23.21 4.23 17.67
CA ALA A 390 23.23 5.64 18.03
C ALA A 390 21.92 6.36 17.62
N ALA A 391 21.45 6.15 16.39
CA ALA A 391 20.20 6.74 15.91
C ALA A 391 18.98 6.22 16.69
N MET A 392 18.92 4.91 16.97
CA MET A 392 17.84 4.33 17.77
C MET A 392 17.83 4.85 19.21
N ALA A 393 18.99 5.23 19.76
CA ALA A 393 19.08 5.86 21.09
C ALA A 393 18.60 7.32 21.11
N GLU A 394 18.60 8.02 19.96
CA GLU A 394 18.03 9.37 19.85
C GLU A 394 16.49 9.37 19.84
N LEU A 395 15.88 8.25 19.46
CA LEU A 395 14.43 8.11 19.40
C LEU A 395 13.85 8.15 20.81
N LYS A 396 13.07 9.19 21.06
CA LYS A 396 12.30 9.35 22.30
C LYS A 396 10.85 9.02 21.98
N PRO A 397 10.05 8.57 22.96
CA PRO A 397 8.59 8.53 22.80
C PRO A 397 8.19 9.85 22.15
N ALA A 398 7.63 9.78 20.92
CA ALA A 398 7.40 10.97 20.10
C ALA A 398 6.67 11.91 21.00
N ARG A 399 7.30 13.05 21.39
CA ARG A 399 6.99 13.82 22.61
C ARG A 399 5.55 13.61 22.80
N LYS A 400 5.16 12.68 23.73
CA LYS A 400 3.79 12.14 23.79
C LYS A 400 3.02 13.37 23.55
N ALA A 401 2.38 13.51 22.35
CA ALA A 401 1.87 14.83 22.00
C ALA A 401 1.23 15.20 23.29
N ARG A 402 1.60 16.34 23.92
CA ARG A 402 0.91 16.72 25.15
C ARG A 402 -0.56 16.38 24.80
N ARG A 403 -1.43 16.22 25.76
CA ARG A 403 -2.68 16.87 25.41
C ARG A 403 -2.36 18.38 25.12
N VAL A 404 -1.62 18.79 24.06
CA VAL A 404 -2.21 19.25 22.82
C VAL A 404 -3.55 18.54 22.77
N LEU A 405 -4.50 19.03 23.58
CA LEU A 405 -5.61 19.78 23.06
C LEU A 405 -5.30 19.98 21.59
N LEU A 406 -5.64 19.00 20.75
CA LEU A 406 -5.24 18.92 19.35
C LEU A 406 -5.69 20.24 18.77
N GLY A 407 -4.80 21.24 18.68
CA GLY A 407 -5.14 22.65 18.92
C GLY A 407 -6.51 22.98 18.36
N ASN A 408 -7.54 22.91 19.21
CA ASN A 408 -8.91 23.05 18.73
C ASN A 408 -8.98 24.46 18.15
N PHE A 409 -9.17 24.55 16.85
CA PHE A 409 -8.95 25.80 16.16
C PHE A 409 -10.27 26.50 15.93
N GLN A 410 -10.37 27.75 16.34
CA GLN A 410 -11.54 28.57 16.05
C GLN A 410 -11.24 29.40 14.81
N THR A 411 -11.86 29.03 13.69
CA THR A 411 -11.64 29.73 12.41
C THR A 411 -12.25 31.13 12.46
N ARG A 412 -11.61 32.11 11.83
CA ARG A 412 -12.17 33.46 11.68
C ARG A 412 -13.31 33.45 10.67
N VAL A 413 -13.16 32.66 9.60
CA VAL A 413 -14.21 32.45 8.61
C VAL A 413 -15.01 31.19 8.95
N LYS A 414 -16.31 31.34 9.25
CA LYS A 414 -17.20 30.23 9.66
C LYS A 414 -17.95 29.57 8.51
N LYS A 415 -17.96 30.18 7.33
CA LYS A 415 -18.70 29.70 6.16
C LYS A 415 -17.75 29.48 4.99
N ALA A 416 -18.08 28.52 4.13
CA ALA A 416 -17.32 28.33 2.91
C ALA A 416 -17.37 29.61 2.04
N PRO A 417 -16.22 30.13 1.57
CA PRO A 417 -16.21 31.29 0.71
C PRO A 417 -16.82 30.94 -0.67
N PRO A 418 -17.36 31.92 -1.40
CA PRO A 418 -17.81 31.71 -2.77
C PRO A 418 -16.68 31.20 -3.67
N LEU A 419 -16.98 30.21 -4.52
CA LEU A 419 -16.06 29.66 -5.51
C LEU A 419 -16.36 30.22 -6.91
N GLU A 420 -15.31 30.63 -7.61
CA GLU A 420 -15.34 31.02 -9.02
C GLU A 420 -14.38 30.14 -9.84
N ALA A 421 -14.93 29.21 -10.62
CA ALA A 421 -14.18 28.09 -11.21
C ALA A 421 -13.84 28.21 -12.70
N GLU A 422 -14.25 29.31 -13.35
CA GLU A 422 -13.97 29.60 -14.76
C GLU A 422 -13.25 30.96 -14.88
N ILE A 423 -12.10 31.07 -14.22
CA ILE A 423 -11.27 32.28 -14.36
C ILE A 423 -10.45 32.22 -15.66
N ASP A 424 -10.37 33.34 -16.37
CA ASP A 424 -9.52 33.46 -17.56
C ASP A 424 -8.02 33.47 -17.23
N ALA A 425 -7.18 33.29 -18.25
CA ALA A 425 -5.72 33.23 -18.09
C ALA A 425 -5.11 34.51 -17.50
N ARG A 426 -5.65 35.68 -17.85
CA ARG A 426 -5.14 36.98 -17.36
C ARG A 426 -5.40 37.12 -15.86
N ARG A 427 -6.58 36.70 -15.40
CA ARG A 427 -6.97 36.73 -14.00
C ARG A 427 -6.26 35.66 -13.18
N LEU A 428 -6.02 34.48 -13.76
CA LEU A 428 -5.18 33.44 -13.18
C LEU A 428 -3.77 33.96 -12.88
N GLU A 429 -3.11 34.57 -13.86
CA GLU A 429 -1.75 35.12 -13.73
C GLU A 429 -1.70 36.24 -12.69
N ALA A 430 -2.70 37.13 -12.69
CA ALA A 430 -2.81 38.21 -11.69
C ALA A 430 -2.99 37.66 -10.26
N LEU A 431 -3.88 36.67 -10.08
CA LEU A 431 -4.10 36.02 -8.78
C LEU A 431 -2.86 35.26 -8.31
N GLN A 432 -2.18 34.56 -9.22
CA GLN A 432 -0.96 33.83 -8.89
C GLN A 432 0.14 34.80 -8.44
N THR A 433 0.36 35.88 -9.18
CA THR A 433 1.37 36.88 -8.83
C THR A 433 1.07 37.55 -7.48
N GLU A 434 -0.19 37.94 -7.25
CA GLU A 434 -0.63 38.52 -5.98
C GLU A 434 -0.40 37.53 -4.83
N VAL A 435 -0.95 36.32 -4.92
CA VAL A 435 -0.87 35.33 -3.84
C VAL A 435 0.57 34.88 -3.57
N GLU A 436 1.37 34.65 -4.61
CA GLU A 436 2.79 34.30 -4.43
C GLU A 436 3.59 35.42 -3.76
N SER A 437 3.25 36.69 -3.99
CA SER A 437 3.89 37.80 -3.29
C SER A 437 3.64 37.75 -1.78
N PHE A 438 2.42 37.39 -1.35
CA PHE A 438 2.08 37.23 0.08
C PHE A 438 2.72 35.98 0.69
N LEU A 439 2.72 34.86 -0.06
CA LEU A 439 3.41 33.66 0.40
C LEU A 439 4.91 33.94 0.55
N SER A 440 5.56 34.66 -0.37
CA SER A 440 7.00 34.96 -0.27
C SER A 440 7.41 35.81 0.95
N GLN A 441 6.49 36.53 1.57
CA GLN A 441 6.73 37.43 2.71
C GLN A 441 6.61 36.73 4.07
N GLU A 442 5.97 35.55 4.13
CA GLU A 442 5.65 34.86 5.38
C GLU A 442 6.23 33.43 5.45
N ARG A 443 6.04 32.75 6.58
CA ARG A 443 6.42 31.35 6.75
C ARG A 443 5.48 30.45 5.93
N VAL A 444 5.86 30.15 4.68
CA VAL A 444 5.11 29.26 3.79
C VAL A 444 5.27 27.80 4.21
N PHE A 445 4.17 27.07 4.15
CA PHE A 445 4.12 25.63 4.21
C PHE A 445 3.83 25.07 2.81
N GLU A 446 4.63 24.08 2.42
CA GLU A 446 4.44 23.34 1.17
C GLU A 446 4.31 21.85 1.46
N TRP A 447 3.26 21.22 0.93
CA TRP A 447 3.04 19.80 1.15
C TRP A 447 2.28 19.12 0.01
N ASN A 448 2.78 17.98 -0.44
CA ASN A 448 2.22 17.22 -1.55
C ASN A 448 1.34 16.07 -1.04
N ALA A 449 0.05 16.11 -1.41
CA ALA A 449 -0.93 15.09 -1.12
C ALA A 449 -1.11 14.14 -2.32
N ASN A 450 -1.07 12.83 -2.08
CA ASN A 450 -1.61 11.85 -3.01
C ASN A 450 -3.09 11.62 -2.68
N ILE A 451 -3.98 12.02 -3.59
CA ILE A 451 -5.42 11.85 -3.46
C ILE A 451 -5.89 11.06 -4.68
N ASN A 452 -6.17 9.77 -4.46
CA ASN A 452 -6.60 8.83 -5.50
C ASN A 452 -5.68 8.77 -6.75
N GLY A 453 -4.37 8.82 -6.55
CA GLY A 453 -3.37 8.80 -7.61
C GLY A 453 -3.03 10.18 -8.20
N VAL A 454 -3.76 11.22 -7.83
CA VAL A 454 -3.46 12.61 -8.22
C VAL A 454 -2.64 13.27 -7.12
N ILE A 455 -1.49 13.83 -7.51
CA ILE A 455 -0.61 14.58 -6.61
C ILE A 455 -1.01 16.05 -6.62
N ILE A 456 -1.57 16.54 -5.52
CA ILE A 456 -1.92 17.95 -5.32
C ILE A 456 -0.95 18.59 -4.33
N GLN A 457 -0.30 19.67 -4.74
CA GLN A 457 0.54 20.47 -3.84
C GLN A 457 -0.29 21.56 -3.16
N LEU A 458 -0.24 21.63 -1.84
CA LEU A 458 -0.70 22.79 -1.08
C LEU A 458 0.47 23.74 -0.84
N ARG A 459 0.27 25.02 -1.10
CA ARG A 459 1.15 26.12 -0.69
C ARG A 459 0.33 27.10 0.14
N THR A 460 0.69 27.31 1.40
CA THR A 460 -0.10 28.15 2.29
C THR A 460 0.74 28.88 3.33
N ASN A 461 0.34 30.10 3.70
CA ASN A 461 0.85 30.80 4.89
C ASN A 461 -0.01 30.53 6.14
N VAL A 462 -1.10 29.77 6.03
CA VAL A 462 -2.02 29.46 7.13
C VAL A 462 -1.58 28.18 7.84
N PRO A 463 -1.04 28.23 9.06
CA PRO A 463 -0.53 27.04 9.75
C PRO A 463 -1.63 25.99 9.98
N HIS A 464 -2.83 26.43 10.35
CA HIS A 464 -3.97 25.55 10.62
C HIS A 464 -4.40 24.73 9.40
N LEU A 465 -4.48 25.36 8.22
CA LEU A 465 -4.81 24.67 6.97
C LEU A 465 -3.76 23.61 6.62
N ASN A 466 -2.47 23.96 6.76
CA ASN A 466 -1.37 23.02 6.56
C ASN A 466 -1.47 21.83 7.53
N GLU A 467 -1.71 22.08 8.81
CA GLU A 467 -1.81 20.99 9.79
C GLU A 467 -2.99 20.05 9.49
N PHE A 468 -4.16 20.57 9.13
CA PHE A 468 -5.29 19.72 8.74
C PHE A 468 -5.02 18.95 7.44
N TRP A 469 -4.34 19.58 6.48
CA TRP A 469 -3.95 18.96 5.22
C TRP A 469 -3.00 17.78 5.41
N VAL A 470 -1.94 17.94 6.20
CA VAL A 470 -0.95 16.89 6.50
C VAL A 470 -1.57 15.72 7.25
N GLU A 471 -2.56 15.98 8.10
CA GLU A 471 -3.25 14.94 8.86
C GLU A 471 -4.21 14.12 7.99
N ASN A 472 -4.92 14.76 7.06
CA ASN A 472 -5.98 14.11 6.29
C ASN A 472 -5.50 13.36 5.04
N TRP A 473 -4.37 13.74 4.44
CA TRP A 473 -3.94 13.18 3.16
C TRP A 473 -2.72 12.27 3.28
N PHE A 474 -2.52 11.39 2.30
CA PHE A 474 -1.31 10.57 2.21
C PHE A 474 -0.17 11.39 1.58
N PRO A 475 1.06 11.32 2.12
CA PRO A 475 2.19 12.08 1.57
C PRO A 475 2.58 11.56 0.18
N ALA A 476 2.86 12.47 -0.74
CA ALA A 476 3.50 12.17 -2.01
C ALA A 476 4.94 12.70 -2.00
N GLN A 477 5.93 11.83 -2.20
CA GLN A 477 7.30 12.28 -2.49
C GLN A 477 7.39 12.56 -3.99
N LEU A 478 7.55 13.83 -4.36
CA LEU A 478 7.93 14.20 -5.71
C LEU A 478 9.43 13.93 -5.87
N GLU A 479 9.81 13.13 -6.87
CA GLU A 479 11.19 13.07 -7.33
C GLU A 479 11.56 14.42 -7.98
N VAL A 480 12.86 14.73 -8.09
CA VAL A 480 13.37 16.06 -8.50
C VAL A 480 12.84 16.54 -9.86
N GLU A 481 12.30 15.64 -10.70
CA GLU A 481 11.77 15.94 -12.04
C GLU A 481 10.24 15.83 -12.17
N ILE A 482 9.52 15.33 -11.15
CA ILE A 482 8.05 15.15 -11.23
C ILE A 482 7.35 16.40 -10.68
N LYS A 483 6.62 17.11 -11.54
CA LYS A 483 5.76 18.23 -11.12
C LYS A 483 4.47 17.69 -10.47
N PRO A 484 3.88 18.42 -9.50
CA PRO A 484 2.55 18.06 -9.00
C PRO A 484 1.52 18.12 -10.15
N HIS A 485 0.49 17.29 -10.07
CA HIS A 485 -0.59 17.29 -11.07
C HIS A 485 -1.46 18.53 -10.96
N ALA A 486 -1.53 19.13 -9.78
CA ALA A 486 -2.33 20.31 -9.46
C ALA A 486 -1.71 21.09 -8.29
N VAL A 487 -1.99 22.38 -8.19
CA VAL A 487 -1.51 23.25 -7.08
C VAL A 487 -2.68 24.01 -6.46
N ILE A 488 -2.71 24.09 -5.13
CA ILE A 488 -3.62 24.94 -4.37
C ILE A 488 -2.79 25.97 -3.62
N TYR A 489 -3.05 27.25 -3.90
CA TYR A 489 -2.49 28.38 -3.17
C TYR A 489 -3.52 28.88 -2.15
N ALA A 490 -3.28 28.64 -0.87
CA ALA A 490 -4.15 29.14 0.19
C ALA A 490 -3.46 30.25 0.98
N ALA A 491 -3.86 31.49 0.74
CA ALA A 491 -3.25 32.66 1.36
C ALA A 491 -4.24 33.44 2.21
N ASP A 492 -3.76 33.93 3.33
CA ASP A 492 -4.50 34.71 4.30
C ASP A 492 -3.78 36.03 4.59
N GLY A 493 -4.52 37.06 5.01
CA GLY A 493 -3.99 38.40 5.27
C GLY A 493 -3.84 39.32 4.05
N ILE A 494 -4.44 38.98 2.90
CA ILE A 494 -4.42 39.84 1.71
C ILE A 494 -5.34 41.05 1.95
N ALA A 495 -4.75 42.22 2.21
CA ALA A 495 -5.51 43.43 2.53
C ALA A 495 -6.49 43.83 1.41
N GLY A 496 -7.73 44.15 1.77
CA GLY A 496 -8.78 44.58 0.83
C GLY A 496 -9.46 43.47 0.03
N ARG A 497 -9.11 42.18 0.26
CA ARG A 497 -9.80 41.02 -0.33
C ARG A 497 -10.80 40.41 0.66
N GLU A 498 -12.01 40.16 0.20
CA GLU A 498 -12.98 39.31 0.92
C GLU A 498 -12.64 37.81 0.77
N PRO A 499 -13.04 36.95 1.72
CA PRO A 499 -12.83 35.51 1.62
C PRO A 499 -13.40 34.94 0.32
N ARG A 500 -12.57 34.34 -0.53
CA ARG A 500 -12.97 33.85 -1.86
C ARG A 500 -12.13 32.68 -2.34
N ALA A 501 -12.74 31.78 -3.09
CA ALA A 501 -12.05 30.67 -3.75
C ALA A 501 -12.09 30.82 -5.27
N PHE A 502 -11.02 30.40 -5.92
CA PHE A 502 -10.90 30.40 -7.37
C PHE A 502 -10.35 29.07 -7.86
N TYR A 503 -10.72 28.68 -9.07
CA TYR A 503 -10.12 27.52 -9.74
C TYR A 503 -10.02 27.76 -11.24
N ASN A 504 -8.94 27.25 -11.83
CA ASN A 504 -8.80 27.12 -13.27
C ASN A 504 -8.52 25.65 -13.63
N SER A 505 -9.43 25.06 -14.40
CA SER A 505 -9.36 23.65 -14.81
C SER A 505 -8.22 23.34 -15.78
N GLU A 506 -7.86 24.28 -16.66
CA GLU A 506 -6.81 24.08 -17.65
C GLU A 506 -5.42 24.07 -17.00
N ALA A 507 -5.15 25.07 -16.17
CA ALA A 507 -3.91 25.21 -15.41
C ALA A 507 -3.82 24.26 -14.21
N ARG A 508 -4.95 23.67 -13.78
CA ARG A 508 -5.06 22.81 -12.58
C ARG A 508 -4.59 23.52 -11.31
N THR A 509 -4.95 24.80 -11.21
CA THR A 509 -4.55 25.69 -10.12
C THR A 509 -5.78 26.21 -9.40
N ALA A 510 -5.78 26.14 -8.07
CA ALA A 510 -6.81 26.73 -7.22
C ALA A 510 -6.20 27.79 -6.29
N PHE A 511 -7.03 28.77 -5.94
CA PHE A 511 -6.70 29.78 -4.93
C PHE A 511 -7.76 29.78 -3.84
N LEU A 512 -7.32 29.91 -2.59
CA LEU A 512 -8.16 30.06 -1.43
C LEU A 512 -7.69 31.29 -0.66
N ILE A 513 -8.45 32.37 -0.74
CA ILE A 513 -8.04 33.69 -0.24
C ILE A 513 -8.78 34.02 1.05
N ASN A 514 -8.03 34.50 2.05
CA ASN A 514 -8.50 35.06 3.32
C ASN A 514 -9.50 34.17 4.06
N THR A 515 -9.26 32.86 4.05
CA THR A 515 -10.01 31.92 4.89
C THR A 515 -9.07 30.93 5.54
N ASP A 516 -9.38 30.62 6.79
CA ASP A 516 -8.72 29.64 7.62
C ASP A 516 -9.62 28.41 7.86
N LEU A 517 -10.73 28.27 7.13
CA LEU A 517 -11.60 27.11 7.24
C LEU A 517 -11.07 25.94 6.39
N TYR A 518 -10.89 24.76 6.98
CA TYR A 518 -10.35 23.61 6.25
C TYR A 518 -11.34 22.99 5.25
N GLY A 519 -12.64 22.97 5.57
CA GLY A 519 -13.69 22.40 4.72
C GLY A 519 -13.65 22.86 3.25
N PRO A 520 -13.52 24.16 2.94
CA PRO A 520 -13.32 24.67 1.57
C PRO A 520 -12.05 24.18 0.89
N LEU A 521 -10.92 24.12 1.60
CA LEU A 521 -9.67 23.58 1.08
C LEU A 521 -9.81 22.10 0.72
N ARG A 522 -10.42 21.31 1.61
CA ARG A 522 -10.76 19.91 1.38
C ARG A 522 -11.66 19.76 0.15
N SER A 523 -12.72 20.56 0.06
CA SER A 523 -13.69 20.54 -1.04
C SER A 523 -13.03 20.86 -2.39
N LEU A 524 -12.15 21.87 -2.42
CA LEU A 524 -11.35 22.21 -3.61
C LEU A 524 -10.49 21.02 -4.05
N ALA A 525 -9.73 20.42 -3.13
CA ALA A 525 -8.86 19.30 -3.44
C ALA A 525 -9.63 18.11 -4.02
N LEU A 526 -10.73 17.70 -3.38
CA LEU A 526 -11.59 16.62 -3.87
C LEU A 526 -12.18 16.94 -5.25
N GLY A 527 -12.65 18.17 -5.45
CA GLY A 527 -13.16 18.65 -6.75
C GLY A 527 -12.09 18.64 -7.85
N MET A 528 -10.85 19.02 -7.53
CA MET A 528 -9.72 19.01 -8.48
C MET A 528 -9.36 17.59 -8.90
N VAL A 529 -9.36 16.62 -7.98
CA VAL A 529 -9.12 15.21 -8.33
C VAL A 529 -10.17 14.72 -9.31
N ILE A 530 -11.45 15.03 -9.06
CA ILE A 530 -12.54 14.65 -9.96
C ILE A 530 -12.40 15.33 -11.32
N ASP A 531 -12.03 16.61 -11.37
CA ASP A 531 -11.80 17.31 -12.64
C ASP A 531 -10.64 16.72 -13.45
N ILE A 532 -9.55 16.35 -12.78
CA ILE A 532 -8.35 15.78 -13.42
C ILE A 532 -8.61 14.35 -13.92
N THR A 533 -9.27 13.53 -13.11
CA THR A 533 -9.52 12.11 -13.42
C THR A 533 -10.75 11.90 -14.30
N GLY A 534 -11.76 12.77 -14.19
CA GLY A 534 -13.01 12.69 -14.94
C GLY A 534 -12.83 12.80 -16.45
N ARG A 535 -11.77 13.47 -16.93
CA ARG A 535 -11.43 13.56 -18.37
C ARG A 535 -11.17 12.21 -19.03
N GLN A 536 -10.92 11.16 -18.24
CA GLN A 536 -10.66 9.80 -18.74
C GLN A 536 -11.84 8.84 -18.55
N LEU A 537 -12.97 9.30 -18.00
CA LEU A 537 -14.15 8.47 -17.64
C LEU A 537 -13.82 7.26 -16.75
N THR A 538 -12.67 7.25 -16.07
CA THR A 538 -12.21 6.11 -15.26
C THR A 538 -12.70 6.17 -13.82
N THR A 539 -12.87 7.37 -13.28
CA THR A 539 -13.26 7.63 -11.89
C THR A 539 -14.23 8.80 -11.82
N ASN A 540 -15.20 8.71 -10.91
CA ASN A 540 -16.07 9.82 -10.51
C ASN A 540 -16.32 9.76 -9.00
N ALA A 541 -17.17 10.63 -8.46
CA ALA A 541 -17.54 10.59 -7.04
C ALA A 541 -19.06 10.59 -6.85
N LEU A 542 -19.54 10.18 -5.69
CA LEU A 542 -20.94 10.26 -5.31
C LEU A 542 -21.06 10.81 -3.89
N ARG A 543 -21.85 11.87 -3.73
CA ARG A 543 -22.09 12.51 -2.45
C ARG A 543 -23.11 11.70 -1.65
N GLY A 544 -22.61 11.00 -0.64
CA GLY A 544 -23.41 10.14 0.20
C GLY A 544 -22.59 9.56 1.34
N MET A 545 -23.29 8.93 2.28
CA MET A 545 -22.64 8.12 3.31
C MET A 545 -22.56 6.69 2.80
N SER A 546 -21.40 6.04 2.96
CA SER A 546 -21.17 4.68 2.50
C SER A 546 -20.99 3.73 3.66
N LEU A 547 -21.60 2.54 3.55
CA LEU A 547 -21.36 1.42 4.46
C LEU A 547 -20.96 0.16 3.68
N GLU A 548 -20.26 -0.73 4.36
CA GLU A 548 -19.85 -2.06 3.89
C GLU A 548 -20.60 -3.15 4.65
N ILE A 549 -21.03 -4.19 3.94
CA ILE A 549 -21.51 -5.45 4.50
C ILE A 549 -21.02 -6.63 3.65
N LYS A 550 -20.29 -7.56 4.27
CA LYS A 550 -19.74 -8.79 3.64
C LYS A 550 -18.97 -8.51 2.34
N GLY A 551 -18.16 -7.45 2.31
CA GLY A 551 -17.36 -7.00 1.17
C GLY A 551 -18.14 -6.19 0.11
N ASN A 552 -19.44 -5.99 0.29
CA ASN A 552 -20.29 -5.24 -0.62
C ASN A 552 -20.61 -3.86 -0.03
N GLY A 553 -20.51 -2.82 -0.85
CA GLY A 553 -20.76 -1.43 -0.50
C GLY A 553 -22.18 -1.01 -0.83
N LEU A 554 -22.75 -0.17 0.03
CA LEU A 554 -23.99 0.57 -0.22
C LEU A 554 -23.78 2.06 0.04
N ILE A 555 -24.39 2.92 -0.78
CA ILE A 555 -24.30 4.38 -0.63
C ILE A 555 -25.69 4.95 -0.37
N LEU A 556 -25.83 5.70 0.71
CA LEU A 556 -27.01 6.48 1.05
C LEU A 556 -26.86 7.89 0.48
N VAL A 557 -27.75 8.25 -0.45
CA VAL A 557 -27.76 9.53 -1.17
C VAL A 557 -29.07 10.25 -0.87
N GLY A 558 -29.04 11.53 -0.54
CA GLY A 558 -30.27 12.28 -0.28
C GLY A 558 -30.01 13.71 0.17
N PRO A 559 -30.94 14.63 -0.11
CA PRO A 559 -30.85 16.03 0.32
C PRO A 559 -31.00 16.15 1.85
N PRO A 560 -30.67 17.32 2.43
CA PRO A 560 -30.97 17.61 3.84
C PRO A 560 -32.44 17.32 4.18
N GLY A 561 -32.70 16.82 5.39
CA GLY A 561 -34.06 16.47 5.85
C GLY A 561 -34.53 15.05 5.54
N THR A 562 -33.72 14.24 4.84
CA THR A 562 -34.05 12.84 4.49
C THR A 562 -33.59 11.81 5.53
N ARG A 563 -33.24 12.25 6.74
CA ARG A 563 -32.73 11.40 7.82
C ARG A 563 -31.53 10.51 7.44
N LYS A 564 -30.70 10.97 6.48
CA LYS A 564 -29.58 10.20 5.92
C LYS A 564 -28.53 9.82 6.97
N THR A 565 -28.16 10.79 7.81
CA THR A 565 -27.11 10.63 8.81
C THR A 565 -27.58 9.69 9.92
N GLU A 566 -28.84 9.86 10.31
CA GLU A 566 -29.55 9.02 11.28
C GLU A 566 -29.60 7.57 10.80
N LEU A 567 -30.10 7.33 9.58
CA LEU A 567 -30.19 5.99 9.00
C LEU A 567 -28.81 5.33 8.89
N CYS A 568 -27.78 6.09 8.51
CA CYS A 568 -26.40 5.60 8.41
C CYS A 568 -25.87 5.12 9.76
N PHE A 569 -26.00 5.93 10.81
CA PHE A 569 -25.49 5.56 12.13
C PHE A 569 -26.34 4.48 12.79
N GLU A 570 -27.66 4.47 12.60
CA GLU A 570 -28.51 3.37 13.02
C GLU A 570 -28.07 2.04 12.38
N LEU A 571 -27.71 2.02 11.08
CA LEU A 571 -27.14 0.84 10.43
C LEU A 571 -25.78 0.47 11.03
N ALA A 572 -24.91 1.45 11.30
CA ALA A 572 -23.58 1.23 11.86
C ALA A 572 -23.60 0.67 13.30
N THR A 573 -24.74 0.71 14.01
CA THR A 573 -24.89 0.01 15.30
C THR A 573 -24.92 -1.51 15.15
N ASP A 574 -25.28 -2.03 13.98
CA ASP A 574 -25.23 -3.45 13.66
C ASP A 574 -23.80 -3.84 13.29
N PRO A 575 -23.14 -4.77 14.00
CA PRO A 575 -21.73 -5.09 13.81
C PRO A 575 -21.41 -5.69 12.44
N ARG A 576 -22.43 -6.09 11.67
CA ARG A 576 -22.29 -6.55 10.28
C ARG A 576 -22.03 -5.40 9.30
N PHE A 577 -22.41 -4.18 9.67
CA PHE A 577 -22.23 -2.99 8.87
C PHE A 577 -21.02 -2.20 9.35
N ARG A 578 -20.24 -1.68 8.40
CA ARG A 578 -19.09 -0.84 8.68
C ARG A 578 -19.15 0.44 7.88
N LEU A 579 -19.08 1.58 8.54
CA LEU A 579 -18.96 2.89 7.92
C LEU A 579 -17.68 2.93 7.08
N GLN A 580 -17.83 3.27 5.79
CA GLN A 580 -16.72 3.45 4.84
C GLN A 580 -16.45 4.94 4.56
N ALA A 581 -17.48 5.78 4.46
CA ALA A 581 -17.33 7.20 4.13
C ALA A 581 -18.50 8.00 4.69
N ASN A 582 -18.25 9.24 5.11
CA ASN A 582 -19.26 10.05 5.80
C ASN A 582 -19.90 11.16 4.94
N ASP A 583 -19.41 11.42 3.72
CA ASP A 583 -19.99 12.46 2.86
C ASP A 583 -19.75 12.30 1.35
N LEU A 584 -18.60 11.75 0.93
CA LEU A 584 -18.21 11.60 -0.47
C LEU A 584 -17.50 10.27 -0.70
N VAL A 585 -17.85 9.59 -1.78
CA VAL A 585 -17.30 8.28 -2.15
C VAL A 585 -16.73 8.36 -3.57
N PHE A 586 -15.48 7.96 -3.77
CA PHE A 586 -14.92 7.84 -5.12
C PHE A 586 -15.31 6.51 -5.71
N ILE A 587 -15.73 6.51 -6.96
CA ILE A 587 -16.21 5.31 -7.66
C ILE A 587 -15.39 5.13 -8.92
N ARG A 588 -14.83 3.94 -9.11
CA ARG A 588 -14.06 3.59 -10.30
C ARG A 588 -14.32 2.16 -10.74
N TRP A 589 -14.08 1.91 -12.03
CA TRP A 589 -14.14 0.57 -12.59
C TRP A 589 -12.81 -0.16 -12.36
N GLN A 590 -12.88 -1.40 -11.87
CA GLN A 590 -11.75 -2.33 -11.79
C GLN A 590 -12.14 -3.63 -12.50
N GLY A 591 -11.79 -3.74 -13.78
CA GLY A 591 -12.30 -4.80 -14.66
C GLY A 591 -13.82 -4.70 -14.81
N LYS A 592 -14.53 -5.77 -14.42
CA LYS A 592 -16.01 -5.81 -14.39
C LYS A 592 -16.63 -5.29 -13.09
N ASN A 593 -15.83 -5.08 -12.04
CA ASN A 593 -16.33 -4.70 -10.73
C ASN A 593 -16.32 -3.17 -10.56
N LEU A 594 -17.33 -2.68 -9.86
CA LEU A 594 -17.44 -1.28 -9.47
C LEU A 594 -16.91 -1.11 -8.05
N VAL A 595 -15.83 -0.36 -7.89
CA VAL A 595 -15.17 -0.16 -6.60
C VAL A 595 -15.51 1.22 -6.06
N ALA A 596 -16.08 1.26 -4.86
CA ALA A 596 -16.25 2.47 -4.06
C ALA A 596 -15.08 2.62 -3.07
N GLU A 597 -14.51 3.82 -2.97
CA GLU A 597 -13.28 4.10 -2.22
C GLU A 597 -13.40 5.39 -1.40
N CYS A 598 -12.98 5.33 -0.13
CA CYS A 598 -12.74 6.50 0.72
C CYS A 598 -11.28 6.95 0.55
N VAL A 599 -11.08 8.08 -0.13
CA VAL A 599 -9.75 8.61 -0.50
C VAL A 599 -9.07 9.39 0.63
N GLU A 600 -9.84 9.77 1.66
CA GLU A 600 -9.34 10.47 2.82
C GLU A 600 -8.70 9.53 3.83
N ARG A 601 -7.64 9.99 4.50
CA ARG A 601 -7.02 9.23 5.58
C ARG A 601 -7.90 9.25 6.82
N LYS A 602 -8.52 10.41 7.12
CA LYS A 602 -9.36 10.68 8.28
C LYS A 602 -10.75 11.15 7.84
N LEU A 603 -11.79 10.77 8.59
CA LEU A 603 -13.15 11.21 8.31
C LEU A 603 -13.36 12.61 8.89
N TYR A 604 -13.63 13.59 8.02
CA TYR A 604 -13.96 14.96 8.43
C TYR A 604 -15.46 15.04 8.75
N MET A 605 -15.80 14.96 10.04
CA MET A 605 -17.16 14.70 10.54
C MET A 605 -17.67 15.81 11.45
N ALA A 606 -18.96 16.12 11.33
CA ALA A 606 -19.62 17.08 12.21
C ALA A 606 -19.65 16.56 13.66
N THR A 607 -19.15 17.36 14.59
CA THR A 607 -19.11 17.00 16.01
C THR A 607 -20.47 16.75 16.65
N PRO A 608 -21.59 17.40 16.22
CA PRO A 608 -22.93 17.06 16.71
C PRO A 608 -23.38 15.63 16.39
N ASN A 609 -22.71 14.91 15.48
CA ASN A 609 -23.05 13.51 15.16
C ASN A 609 -22.97 12.56 16.37
N VAL A 610 -22.30 12.95 17.46
CA VAL A 610 -22.31 12.22 18.74
C VAL A 610 -23.72 12.01 19.30
N GLU A 611 -24.68 12.87 18.97
CA GLU A 611 -26.07 12.71 19.43
C GLU A 611 -26.76 11.54 18.74
N LEU A 612 -26.35 11.25 17.51
CA LEU A 612 -26.84 10.13 16.72
C LEU A 612 -26.03 8.85 16.98
N TYR A 613 -24.74 8.99 17.28
CA TYR A 613 -23.84 7.88 17.54
C TYR A 613 -22.90 8.16 18.72
N PRO A 614 -23.35 7.92 19.97
CA PRO A 614 -22.63 8.30 21.18
C PRO A 614 -21.22 7.72 21.33
N SER A 615 -20.94 6.59 20.68
CA SER A 615 -19.60 5.99 20.64
C SER A 615 -18.55 6.89 19.98
N LEU A 616 -18.95 7.89 19.20
CA LEU A 616 -18.05 8.90 18.63
C LEU A 616 -17.47 9.85 19.67
N ALA A 617 -18.14 10.07 20.82
CA ALA A 617 -17.69 11.03 21.82
C ALA A 617 -16.23 10.80 22.27
N PRO A 618 -15.85 9.62 22.81
CA PRO A 618 -14.46 9.40 23.21
C PRO A 618 -13.48 9.48 22.03
N LEU A 619 -13.93 9.21 20.80
CA LEU A 619 -13.08 9.28 19.61
C LEU A 619 -12.85 10.72 19.13
N PHE A 620 -13.87 11.57 19.22
CA PHE A 620 -13.77 12.99 18.92
C PHE A 620 -12.92 13.73 19.95
N ASP A 621 -12.94 13.32 21.22
CA ASP A 621 -12.01 13.83 22.23
C ASP A 621 -10.53 13.51 21.90
N LEU A 622 -10.28 12.50 21.07
CA LEU A 622 -8.97 12.12 20.54
C LEU A 622 -8.69 12.69 19.15
N SER A 623 -9.65 13.41 18.56
CA SER A 623 -9.57 13.93 17.19
C SER A 623 -9.22 15.42 17.18
N LYS A 624 -8.52 15.85 16.12
CA LYS A 624 -8.31 17.29 15.91
C LYS A 624 -9.63 17.90 15.48
N CYS A 625 -10.04 18.98 16.15
CA CYS A 625 -11.30 19.63 15.86
C CYS A 625 -11.11 21.09 15.46
N GLU A 626 -12.01 21.59 14.62
CA GLU A 626 -12.14 23.02 14.34
C GLU A 626 -13.57 23.48 14.64
N ASN A 627 -13.71 24.75 15.03
CA ASN A 627 -14.98 25.39 15.35
C ASN A 627 -15.76 24.76 16.51
N VAL A 628 -15.02 24.26 17.51
CA VAL A 628 -15.60 23.68 18.72
C VAL A 628 -15.55 24.64 19.91
N VAL A 629 -16.55 24.55 20.79
CA VAL A 629 -16.67 25.34 22.03
C VAL A 629 -15.89 24.66 23.14
N ILE A 630 -14.83 25.31 23.60
CA ILE A 630 -13.90 24.79 24.61
C ILE A 630 -14.08 25.45 25.99
N LYS A 631 -14.88 26.50 26.07
CA LYS A 631 -15.14 27.31 27.27
C LYS A 631 -16.64 27.45 27.48
N LYS A 632 -17.10 27.35 28.73
CA LYS A 632 -18.53 27.40 29.06
C LYS A 632 -19.12 28.77 28.77
N GLU A 633 -18.32 29.82 28.90
CA GLU A 633 -18.71 31.20 28.64
C GLU A 633 -19.04 31.45 27.16
N ASP A 634 -18.42 30.67 26.27
CA ASP A 634 -18.64 30.73 24.81
C ASP A 634 -19.81 29.84 24.35
N CYS A 635 -20.49 29.16 25.28
CA CYS A 635 -21.63 28.30 24.98
C CYS A 635 -22.85 29.13 24.57
N GLN A 636 -23.33 28.92 23.35
CA GLN A 636 -24.55 29.56 22.82
C GLN A 636 -25.80 28.66 22.91
N ASP A 637 -25.64 27.44 23.41
CA ASP A 637 -26.73 26.48 23.57
C ASP A 637 -27.50 26.72 24.86
N SER A 638 -28.77 27.10 24.74
CA SER A 638 -29.61 27.53 25.87
C SER A 638 -30.03 26.39 26.79
N GLU A 639 -30.12 25.15 26.29
CA GLU A 639 -30.38 23.96 27.11
C GLU A 639 -29.13 23.58 27.91
N CYS A 640 -27.96 23.64 27.27
CA CYS A 640 -26.67 23.36 27.90
C CYS A 640 -26.33 24.38 28.99
N GLN A 641 -26.70 25.65 28.82
CA GLN A 641 -26.52 26.69 29.85
C GLN A 641 -27.40 26.46 31.09
N ARG A 642 -28.57 25.83 30.92
CA ARG A 642 -29.50 25.51 32.02
C ARG A 642 -29.20 24.17 32.70
N ALA A 643 -28.42 23.31 32.07
CA ALA A 643 -28.03 22.02 32.62
C ALA A 643 -27.07 22.19 33.80
N GLU A 644 -27.33 21.51 34.91
CA GLU A 644 -26.46 21.51 36.10
C GLU A 644 -25.15 20.71 35.89
N ASP A 645 -25.12 19.80 34.89
CA ASP A 645 -23.99 18.89 34.61
C ASP A 645 -23.29 19.20 33.27
N CYS A 646 -22.61 20.36 33.20
CA CYS A 646 -21.85 20.75 32.01
C CYS A 646 -20.62 19.85 31.80
N ARG A 647 -20.47 19.30 30.59
CA ARG A 647 -19.32 18.45 30.21
C ARG A 647 -17.97 19.17 30.25
N LEU A 648 -17.93 20.48 29.97
CA LEU A 648 -16.71 21.27 30.10
C LEU A 648 -16.28 21.39 31.57
N ASP A 649 -17.24 21.50 32.49
CA ASP A 649 -16.97 21.52 33.94
C ASP A 649 -16.44 20.17 34.44
N ARG A 650 -16.76 19.06 33.75
CA ARG A 650 -16.19 17.72 33.97
C ARG A 650 -14.84 17.48 33.29
N GLY A 651 -14.27 18.49 32.64
CA GLY A 651 -12.96 18.39 31.97
C GLY A 651 -12.99 17.75 30.58
N ALA A 652 -14.14 17.72 29.89
CA ALA A 652 -14.19 17.36 28.48
C ALA A 652 -13.39 18.36 27.62
N ALA A 653 -12.80 17.89 26.52
CA ALA A 653 -11.95 18.73 25.66
C ALA A 653 -12.73 19.85 24.96
N PHE A 654 -14.01 19.61 24.66
CA PHE A 654 -14.94 20.59 24.09
C PHE A 654 -16.40 20.12 24.28
N CYS A 655 -17.35 21.01 23.97
CA CYS A 655 -18.78 20.74 24.02
C CYS A 655 -19.32 20.41 22.62
N TYR A 656 -19.75 19.17 22.38
CA TYR A 656 -20.30 18.80 21.08
C TYR A 656 -21.62 19.53 20.75
N ARG A 657 -22.47 19.81 21.76
CA ARG A 657 -23.77 20.47 21.60
C ARG A 657 -23.64 21.93 21.20
N ALA A 658 -22.82 22.67 21.93
CA ALA A 658 -22.56 24.08 21.64
C ALA A 658 -21.69 24.29 20.39
N SER A 659 -21.18 23.21 19.76
CA SER A 659 -20.34 23.23 18.57
C SER A 659 -21.13 22.95 17.30
N GLY A 660 -22.21 23.70 17.04
CA GLY A 660 -23.09 23.47 15.89
C GLY A 660 -22.41 23.51 14.51
N SER A 661 -21.24 24.15 14.42
CA SER A 661 -20.38 24.16 13.21
C SER A 661 -19.06 23.38 13.39
N GLY A 662 -18.90 22.69 14.51
CA GLY A 662 -17.68 21.99 14.87
C GLY A 662 -17.46 20.75 14.02
N GLN A 663 -16.23 20.56 13.57
CA GLN A 663 -15.82 19.43 12.73
C GLN A 663 -14.64 18.72 13.39
N ALA A 664 -14.68 17.39 13.42
CA ALA A 664 -13.64 16.52 13.94
C ALA A 664 -13.00 15.73 12.80
N MET A 665 -11.68 15.57 12.85
CA MET A 665 -10.92 14.77 11.91
C MET A 665 -10.60 13.41 12.52
N LEU A 666 -11.57 12.51 12.41
CA LEU A 666 -11.59 11.20 13.06
C LEU A 666 -10.70 10.20 12.32
N ASP A 667 -9.82 9.47 13.02
CA ASP A 667 -9.17 8.31 12.42
C ASP A 667 -10.18 7.14 12.34
N PRO A 668 -10.55 6.70 11.12
CA PRO A 668 -11.55 5.66 10.96
C PRO A 668 -11.13 4.30 11.54
N ASN A 669 -9.82 4.06 11.74
CA ASN A 669 -9.36 2.83 12.38
C ASN A 669 -9.72 2.75 13.85
N TRP A 670 -10.21 3.83 14.47
CA TRP A 670 -10.70 3.81 15.85
C TRP A 670 -12.15 3.33 15.96
N LEU A 671 -12.89 3.27 14.83
CA LEU A 671 -14.26 2.76 14.81
C LEU A 671 -14.32 1.24 14.92
N TYR A 672 -13.24 0.54 14.55
CA TYR A 672 -13.19 -0.92 14.44
C TYR A 672 -11.85 -1.45 14.99
N SER A 673 -11.70 -2.77 15.17
CA SER A 673 -10.39 -3.37 15.51
C SER A 673 -9.34 -3.05 14.44
N GLN A 674 -8.06 -2.97 14.82
CA GLN A 674 -6.97 -2.60 13.88
C GLN A 674 -7.00 -3.46 12.60
N GLY A 675 -6.98 -2.79 11.44
CA GLY A 675 -7.00 -3.43 10.12
C GLY A 675 -8.40 -3.75 9.55
N ALA A 676 -9.49 -3.47 10.29
CA ALA A 676 -10.85 -3.83 9.87
C ALA A 676 -11.63 -2.72 9.12
N TYR A 677 -11.07 -1.52 8.97
CA TYR A 677 -11.76 -0.40 8.29
C TYR A 677 -11.86 -0.61 6.76
N PRO A 678 -13.08 -0.64 6.17
CA PRO A 678 -13.27 -0.93 4.76
C PRO A 678 -13.00 0.31 3.88
N ARG A 679 -11.73 0.59 3.56
CA ARG A 679 -11.40 1.71 2.64
C ARG A 679 -12.00 1.52 1.25
N ARG A 680 -12.09 0.27 0.78
CA ARG A 680 -12.61 -0.10 -0.55
C ARG A 680 -13.71 -1.15 -0.42
N THR A 681 -14.75 -1.01 -1.23
CA THR A 681 -15.91 -1.91 -1.25
C THR A 681 -16.35 -2.17 -2.68
N ASN A 682 -16.95 -3.34 -2.93
CA ASN A 682 -17.62 -3.62 -4.20
C ASN A 682 -19.00 -2.97 -4.16
N LEU A 683 -19.19 -1.85 -4.85
CA LEU A 683 -20.46 -1.12 -4.81
C LEU A 683 -21.57 -1.96 -5.45
N ARG A 684 -22.62 -2.24 -4.68
CA ARG A 684 -23.77 -3.03 -5.13
C ARG A 684 -25.08 -2.25 -5.08
N TRP A 685 -25.23 -1.36 -4.12
CA TRP A 685 -26.50 -0.69 -3.86
C TRP A 685 -26.36 0.82 -3.74
N ILE A 686 -27.34 1.54 -4.28
CA ILE A 686 -27.53 2.97 -4.03
C ILE A 686 -28.95 3.17 -3.48
N PHE A 687 -29.03 3.80 -2.31
CA PHE A 687 -30.29 4.18 -1.70
C PHE A 687 -30.47 5.69 -1.85
N ILE A 688 -31.38 6.09 -2.72
CA ILE A 688 -31.82 7.47 -2.89
C ILE A 688 -32.92 7.74 -1.86
N LEU A 689 -32.67 8.66 -0.93
CA LEU A 689 -33.53 8.88 0.22
C LEU A 689 -34.57 9.97 -0.03
N ARG A 690 -35.78 9.71 0.45
CA ARG A 690 -36.87 10.68 0.62
C ARG A 690 -37.43 10.55 2.02
N SER A 691 -38.20 11.53 2.48
CA SER A 691 -38.85 11.47 3.79
C SER A 691 -40.22 12.16 3.73
N ASP A 692 -41.28 11.36 3.66
CA ASP A 692 -42.68 11.82 3.73
C ASP A 692 -43.59 10.73 4.29
N ALA A 693 -44.78 11.11 4.77
CA ALA A 693 -45.68 10.20 5.48
C ALA A 693 -46.54 9.30 4.59
N VAL A 694 -46.57 9.53 3.27
CA VAL A 694 -47.59 8.95 2.38
C VAL A 694 -47.04 7.99 1.33
N SER A 695 -45.77 8.11 0.99
CA SER A 695 -45.16 7.32 -0.08
C SER A 695 -44.68 5.95 0.40
N PRO A 696 -44.64 4.94 -0.49
CA PRO A 696 -44.18 3.60 -0.13
C PRO A 696 -42.78 3.60 0.52
N GLY A 697 -42.53 2.65 1.42
CA GLY A 697 -41.27 2.55 2.14
C GLY A 697 -40.05 2.33 1.24
N VAL A 698 -40.20 1.55 0.16
CA VAL A 698 -39.15 1.29 -0.83
C VAL A 698 -39.77 1.12 -2.21
N VAL A 699 -39.15 1.74 -3.23
CA VAL A 699 -39.46 1.54 -4.64
C VAL A 699 -38.14 1.33 -5.38
N GLU A 700 -38.04 0.33 -6.25
CA GLU A 700 -36.89 0.20 -7.14
C GLU A 700 -37.04 1.22 -8.28
N LEU A 701 -36.01 2.04 -8.51
CA LEU A 701 -36.06 3.07 -9.55
C LEU A 701 -35.60 2.52 -10.89
N THR A 702 -36.21 3.00 -11.97
CA THR A 702 -35.64 2.84 -13.31
C THR A 702 -34.34 3.64 -13.42
N LYS A 703 -33.50 3.26 -14.39
CA LYS A 703 -32.20 3.91 -14.61
C LYS A 703 -32.36 5.39 -14.96
N GLU A 704 -33.36 5.71 -15.77
CA GLU A 704 -33.68 7.06 -16.21
C GLU A 704 -34.12 7.94 -15.03
N GLU A 705 -34.94 7.39 -14.12
CA GLU A 705 -35.37 8.09 -12.90
C GLU A 705 -34.20 8.31 -11.94
N ALA A 706 -33.40 7.27 -11.69
CA ALA A 706 -32.22 7.36 -10.83
C ALA A 706 -31.21 8.38 -11.36
N LEU A 707 -30.93 8.35 -12.67
CA LEU A 707 -30.04 9.31 -13.33
C LEU A 707 -30.56 10.74 -13.18
N ARG A 708 -31.85 10.96 -13.43
CA ARG A 708 -32.48 12.28 -13.26
C ARG A 708 -32.32 12.81 -11.84
N VAL A 709 -32.56 11.98 -10.82
CA VAL A 709 -32.42 12.36 -9.41
C VAL A 709 -30.97 12.70 -9.06
N LEU A 710 -30.02 11.88 -9.53
CA LEU A 710 -28.60 12.12 -9.32
C LEU A 710 -28.15 13.43 -10.00
N GLU A 711 -28.73 13.78 -11.15
CA GLU A 711 -28.46 15.01 -11.91
C GLU A 711 -29.05 16.26 -11.28
N THR A 712 -30.31 16.22 -10.88
CA THR A 712 -30.97 17.39 -10.31
C THR A 712 -30.57 17.63 -8.85
N GLY A 713 -30.11 16.58 -8.16
CA GLY A 713 -29.96 16.60 -6.71
C GLY A 713 -31.30 16.61 -5.96
N GLU A 714 -32.41 16.39 -6.66
CA GLU A 714 -33.76 16.46 -6.12
C GLU A 714 -34.36 15.06 -6.00
N THR A 715 -34.88 14.74 -4.82
CA THR A 715 -35.62 13.49 -4.61
C THR A 715 -37.13 13.77 -4.67
N PRO A 716 -37.93 12.92 -5.33
CA PRO A 716 -39.37 13.08 -5.38
C PRO A 716 -39.97 13.16 -3.98
N GLY A 717 -40.73 14.22 -3.68
CA GLY A 717 -41.44 14.39 -2.41
C GLY A 717 -40.64 14.97 -1.23
N ALA A 718 -39.39 15.41 -1.42
CA ALA A 718 -38.67 16.15 -0.38
C ALA A 718 -39.39 17.48 -0.04
N GLN A 719 -39.59 17.78 1.26
CA GLN A 719 -40.13 19.07 1.69
C GLN A 719 -39.26 20.21 1.15
N ARG A 720 -39.88 21.13 0.39
CA ARG A 720 -39.19 22.34 -0.12
C ARG A 720 -38.75 23.19 1.08
N THR A 721 -37.46 23.20 1.39
CA THR A 721 -36.90 24.17 2.33
C THR A 721 -37.00 25.59 1.75
N ILE A 722 -37.41 26.55 2.58
CA ILE A 722 -37.75 27.95 2.20
C ILE A 722 -36.53 28.79 1.75
N SER A 723 -35.32 28.23 1.78
CA SER A 723 -34.10 28.91 1.30
C SER A 723 -33.78 28.46 -0.12
N PRO A 724 -33.39 29.35 -1.06
CA PRO A 724 -32.91 28.99 -2.38
C PRO A 724 -31.49 28.39 -2.26
N ALA A 725 -31.39 27.21 -1.66
CA ALA A 725 -30.17 26.43 -1.72
C ALA A 725 -29.98 26.03 -3.18
N LYS A 726 -28.87 26.47 -3.82
CA LYS A 726 -28.50 26.03 -5.17
C LYS A 726 -28.59 24.50 -5.22
N HIS A 727 -29.52 23.97 -6.02
CA HIS A 727 -29.62 22.54 -6.28
C HIS A 727 -28.29 22.07 -6.89
N GLN A 728 -27.65 21.09 -6.26
CA GLN A 728 -26.36 20.55 -6.69
C GLN A 728 -26.51 19.06 -7.03
N PRO A 729 -25.99 18.59 -8.17
CA PRO A 729 -25.98 17.18 -8.51
C PRO A 729 -25.30 16.32 -7.43
N PHE A 730 -25.79 15.11 -7.21
CA PHE A 730 -25.20 14.19 -6.23
C PHE A 730 -23.87 13.61 -6.68
N PHE A 731 -23.59 13.58 -7.99
CA PHE A 731 -22.34 13.02 -8.51
C PHE A 731 -21.14 13.95 -8.42
N ASN A 732 -21.31 15.24 -8.12
CA ASN A 732 -20.17 16.12 -7.90
C ASN A 732 -20.59 17.43 -7.20
N PRO A 733 -20.68 17.44 -5.86
CA PRO A 733 -21.04 18.65 -5.11
C PRO A 733 -19.94 19.72 -5.13
N HIS A 734 -18.76 19.38 -5.67
CA HIS A 734 -17.58 20.24 -5.74
C HIS A 734 -17.19 20.55 -7.19
N LEU A 735 -18.14 20.49 -8.13
CA LEU A 735 -17.93 20.85 -9.54
C LEU A 735 -17.20 22.18 -9.66
N LEU A 736 -15.93 22.10 -10.03
CA LEU A 736 -15.13 23.26 -10.32
C LEU A 736 -15.42 23.66 -11.78
N GLY A 737 -16.56 24.33 -11.97
CA GLY A 737 -17.05 24.80 -13.27
C GLY A 737 -17.94 23.78 -13.99
N THR A 738 -18.80 24.25 -14.90
CA THR A 738 -19.78 23.41 -15.61
C THR A 738 -19.76 23.74 -17.09
N SER A 739 -19.02 22.96 -17.88
CA SER A 739 -19.18 22.98 -19.34
C SER A 739 -20.17 21.90 -19.78
N PRO A 740 -20.89 22.09 -20.91
CA PRO A 740 -21.77 21.06 -21.47
C PRO A 740 -21.07 19.70 -21.64
N GLU A 741 -19.81 19.72 -22.11
CA GLU A 741 -18.97 18.53 -22.28
C GLU A 741 -18.70 17.80 -20.96
N LYS A 742 -18.39 18.53 -19.87
CA LYS A 742 -18.17 17.94 -18.54
C LYS A 742 -19.44 17.30 -17.99
N LEU A 743 -20.59 17.94 -18.19
CA LEU A 743 -21.88 17.40 -17.76
C LEU A 743 -22.24 16.13 -18.53
N GLU A 744 -21.97 16.10 -19.84
CA GLU A 744 -22.21 14.92 -20.68
C GLU A 744 -21.29 13.75 -20.29
N MET A 745 -20.01 14.01 -20.03
CA MET A 745 -19.07 12.99 -19.51
C MET A 745 -19.53 12.41 -18.17
N GLN A 746 -20.02 13.26 -17.26
CA GLN A 746 -20.57 12.81 -15.97
C GLN A 746 -21.81 11.96 -16.19
N ARG A 747 -22.77 12.42 -17.01
CA ARG A 747 -23.96 11.66 -17.36
C ARG A 747 -23.62 10.27 -17.90
N ALA A 748 -22.66 10.18 -18.83
CA ALA A 748 -22.21 8.91 -19.40
C ALA A 748 -21.62 7.95 -18.33
N PHE A 749 -20.83 8.47 -17.39
CA PHE A 749 -20.31 7.68 -16.28
C PHE A 749 -21.43 7.12 -15.40
N PHE A 750 -22.39 7.97 -15.01
CA PHE A 750 -23.49 7.55 -14.12
C PHE A 750 -24.47 6.61 -14.80
N GLN A 751 -24.72 6.79 -16.11
CA GLN A 751 -25.54 5.86 -16.87
C GLN A 751 -24.94 4.44 -16.84
N ARG A 752 -23.63 4.33 -17.11
CA ARG A 752 -22.91 3.05 -17.02
C ARG A 752 -22.86 2.49 -15.59
N LEU A 753 -22.71 3.36 -14.60
CA LEU A 753 -22.72 2.96 -13.18
C LEU A 753 -24.05 2.33 -12.79
N LEU A 754 -25.17 2.94 -13.20
CA LEU A 754 -26.53 2.45 -12.93
C LEU A 754 -26.84 1.13 -13.64
N ASP A 755 -26.05 0.72 -14.64
CA ASP A 755 -26.15 -0.62 -15.23
C ASP A 755 -25.63 -1.74 -14.32
N SER A 756 -24.83 -1.42 -13.30
CA SER A 756 -24.10 -2.40 -12.47
C SER A 756 -24.47 -2.39 -11.00
N VAL A 757 -25.41 -1.54 -10.60
CA VAL A 757 -25.88 -1.41 -9.20
C VAL A 757 -27.40 -1.43 -9.15
N THR A 758 -27.94 -1.93 -8.05
CA THR A 758 -29.38 -1.81 -7.77
C THR A 758 -29.66 -0.48 -7.08
N VAL A 759 -30.67 0.25 -7.54
CA VAL A 759 -31.03 1.56 -7.00
C VAL A 759 -32.43 1.56 -6.39
N TYR A 760 -32.50 1.90 -5.11
CA TYR A 760 -33.75 2.02 -4.38
C TYR A 760 -34.06 3.47 -4.08
N LEU A 761 -35.29 3.90 -4.34
CA LEU A 761 -35.90 5.05 -3.68
C LEU A 761 -36.42 4.60 -2.32
N PHE A 762 -35.78 5.07 -1.25
CA PHE A 762 -36.06 4.65 0.13
C PHE A 762 -36.71 5.80 0.91
N ASN A 763 -37.89 5.56 1.46
CA ASN A 763 -38.61 6.55 2.26
C ASN A 763 -38.29 6.38 3.76
N SER A 764 -37.34 7.16 4.27
CA SER A 764 -36.93 7.15 5.68
C SER A 764 -37.97 7.75 6.64
N GLY A 765 -39.07 8.30 6.10
CA GLY A 765 -40.24 8.72 6.87
C GLY A 765 -41.19 7.57 7.24
N VAL A 766 -41.13 6.44 6.52
CA VAL A 766 -42.04 5.29 6.68
C VAL A 766 -41.29 3.98 6.93
N ALA A 767 -40.10 3.81 6.35
CA ALA A 767 -39.26 2.62 6.51
C ALA A 767 -37.98 2.93 7.31
N GLY A 768 -37.63 2.02 8.23
CA GLY A 768 -36.41 2.10 9.05
C GLY A 768 -35.29 1.16 8.59
N VAL A 769 -34.22 1.08 9.39
CA VAL A 769 -33.02 0.29 9.07
C VAL A 769 -33.27 -1.19 8.77
N ASP A 770 -34.27 -1.81 9.42
CA ASP A 770 -34.59 -3.23 9.19
C ASP A 770 -34.94 -3.51 7.74
N LYS A 771 -35.56 -2.54 7.05
CA LYS A 771 -35.88 -2.69 5.64
C LYS A 771 -34.63 -2.64 4.76
N VAL A 772 -33.65 -1.80 5.11
CA VAL A 772 -32.34 -1.79 4.43
C VAL A 772 -31.63 -3.13 4.68
N LYS A 773 -31.64 -3.63 5.92
CA LYS A 773 -31.02 -4.92 6.29
C LYS A 773 -31.61 -6.09 5.47
N GLN A 774 -32.94 -6.18 5.34
CA GLN A 774 -33.59 -7.18 4.49
C GLN A 774 -33.07 -7.13 3.04
N LEU A 775 -32.97 -5.94 2.46
CA LEU A 775 -32.57 -5.75 1.06
C LEU A 775 -31.10 -6.11 0.77
N VAL A 776 -30.20 -5.95 1.75
CA VAL A 776 -28.74 -6.11 1.52
C VAL A 776 -28.12 -7.30 2.24
N ALA A 777 -28.74 -7.79 3.33
CA ALA A 777 -28.25 -8.90 4.12
C ALA A 777 -28.91 -10.25 3.77
N GLY A 778 -30.02 -10.23 3.01
CA GLY A 778 -30.77 -11.43 2.60
C GLY A 778 -31.64 -12.03 3.71
N GLU A 779 -32.20 -11.17 4.58
CA GLU A 779 -33.17 -11.55 5.64
C GLU A 779 -34.62 -11.51 5.15
#